data_AF-A0A4S2KPW5-F1
#
_entry.id   AF-A0A4S2KPW5-F1
#
_cell.length_a   1.000
_cell.length_b   1.000
_cell.length_c   1.000
_cell.angle_alpha   90.00
_cell.angle_beta   90.00
_cell.angle_gamma   90.00
#
_symmetry.space_group_name_H-M   'P 1'
#
loop_
_entity.id
_entity.type
_entity.pdbx_description
1 polymer ?
#
loop_
_entity_poly.entity_id
_entity_poly.type
_entity_poly.pdbx_seq_one_letter_code
_entity_poly.pdbx_strand_id
1 'polypeptide(L)'
;MYNDSLDTKACWGYEEDCKAENSFSIPHCPGDHKGWVATKRAQLDTYYAQGDFGYVRDQRKEMMLLCEPLFVDDSSLECSEHMRFCRARNVMLNFTDLLNRKEPIRYKMDVLKEGEIGGYCTLNEKRLQENADHISPLQSWGPELRNFRKLHHRPIVHGDCDIVIEKPTFIMKIDAIVNMYHHFCDFFNLYASLHVNLSHPSAFDKDNHILIWESYSYRSAFQDTFEAFTRNPLWDLKTFRGETVCFRNLVFPLLPRMIFGLFYNTPLIYGCEKSGLFKAFGDHVLHRLQIPVHQRKDRRIRVTLLSRDTQYRKILNENELVNALKENPEYKVRKVVYNKNVSFKKQLEITRNSDIFIGIHGAGLTHLMFLPDWAAVFEIYNCEDPNCYKDLARLRGVKYFTWKDTSRLVQQDPGTHPDGGAHAKFTNYSFDVKEFLRIVSLARNHVKHHNAFRKFNNSHGKIQNDTKTTDNEDLSYQLFGIQHSFIAQSITSSTSSTSSNKLSSIVARITIHMQYPALANLLEILKSQNNVVMQLIVYSCIHNIHIPESNEYFELILLIIMLLNNLTIAKSYMEVKTKRSFPFDEDFVTNNQVKKFKVHINETRNSINNMSEHNFTKRSKVQSSEASKRVSLVEKMRPTSIAAYVGQKQIIGPDTVLSYLLEKGEISSMIFWGPPGCGKTSLTNIIACLSRELTSNNVHIVNLSAANSGVKSIREAVTAAKNKSKFGCKTIVFMDEIHCFNKLQQDIFLPHVEAGTFTLIGCTTENPSYSLNPALLSRCRVFVFNKLTERNVTEILYKAIECINGGTLDAQEKELTNSRKQIKFHSNTKHKFHVDNNTVQWLAEACDGDARVALNALELATLAKQAGGSKASYNNNVTITLKDIKEGLKKTHVLSEKETNQSHHMYSALHKSIRAGKASASLYWMARIMAAKEDPVNIARRLVRISSEDIGLADPDALGVAVHTMHGCQMIGMPECDVLLGQCTVYLAKAPKSRSIYHALKAAEKMISECKGPQPAVPLHMRHNSADKAI
;
A
#
# COMPACT_ATOMS: atom_id res chain seq x y z
N MET A 1 -27.56 4.07 -18.03
CA MET A 1 -29.01 4.34 -17.94
C MET A 1 -29.53 3.81 -16.62
N TYR A 2 -29.86 4.73 -15.72
CA TYR A 2 -30.66 4.54 -14.50
C TYR A 2 -31.82 5.57 -14.51
N ASN A 3 -32.17 6.09 -15.70
CA ASN A 3 -33.11 7.19 -15.87
C ASN A 3 -34.41 6.77 -16.60
N ASP A 4 -34.41 5.64 -17.32
CA ASP A 4 -35.62 5.19 -18.05
C ASP A 4 -36.62 4.43 -17.16
N SER A 5 -36.27 4.20 -15.88
CA SER A 5 -37.13 3.55 -14.88
C SER A 5 -37.40 4.42 -13.65
N LEU A 6 -36.95 5.67 -13.66
CA LEU A 6 -37.26 6.62 -12.61
C LEU A 6 -38.42 7.48 -13.11
N ASP A 7 -39.43 7.61 -12.26
CA ASP A 7 -40.40 8.69 -12.34
C ASP A 7 -39.63 9.98 -12.68
N THR A 8 -40.03 10.73 -13.72
CA THR A 8 -39.28 11.88 -14.28
C THR A 8 -38.91 12.98 -13.26
N LYS A 9 -39.39 12.83 -12.02
CA LYS A 9 -39.13 13.69 -10.87
C LYS A 9 -37.99 13.21 -9.95
N ALA A 10 -37.50 11.97 -10.06
CA ALA A 10 -36.56 11.39 -9.10
C ALA A 10 -35.12 11.94 -9.25
N CYS A 11 -34.42 12.06 -8.13
CA CYS A 11 -33.07 12.63 -8.05
C CYS A 11 -32.22 11.90 -7.01
N TRP A 12 -30.89 12.07 -7.03
CA TRP A 12 -30.00 11.39 -6.09
C TRP A 12 -29.97 12.04 -4.69
N GLY A 13 -30.41 13.29 -4.58
CA GLY A 13 -30.47 14.05 -3.33
C GLY A 13 -29.45 15.17 -3.25
N TYR A 14 -28.36 15.09 -4.02
CA TYR A 14 -27.30 16.11 -4.02
C TYR A 14 -27.54 17.24 -5.03
N GLU A 15 -28.48 17.07 -5.96
CA GLU A 15 -28.86 18.10 -6.92
C GLU A 15 -29.60 19.25 -6.22
N GLU A 16 -29.37 20.50 -6.67
CA GLU A 16 -29.90 21.69 -5.98
C GLU A 16 -31.44 21.74 -5.96
N ASP A 17 -32.09 21.30 -7.04
CA ASP A 17 -33.55 21.27 -7.17
C ASP A 17 -34.20 19.97 -6.67
N CYS A 18 -33.43 19.09 -6.02
CA CYS A 18 -33.93 17.80 -5.55
C CYS A 18 -34.80 17.95 -4.29
N LYS A 19 -36.11 17.76 -4.44
CA LYS A 19 -37.03 17.68 -3.29
C LYS A 19 -36.81 16.37 -2.54
N ALA A 20 -36.92 16.41 -1.20
CA ALA A 20 -36.72 15.24 -0.35
C ALA A 20 -37.62 14.04 -0.71
N GLU A 21 -38.85 14.32 -1.17
CA GLU A 21 -39.82 13.30 -1.62
C GLU A 21 -39.41 12.57 -2.92
N ASN A 22 -38.55 13.21 -3.71
CA ASN A 22 -38.04 12.69 -4.98
C ASN A 22 -36.63 12.08 -4.85
N SER A 23 -35.99 12.23 -3.68
CA SER A 23 -34.64 11.72 -3.43
C SER A 23 -34.63 10.19 -3.45
N PHE A 24 -33.60 9.61 -4.06
CA PHE A 24 -33.38 8.16 -4.15
C PHE A 24 -33.41 7.47 -2.77
N SER A 25 -32.89 8.16 -1.76
CA SER A 25 -32.96 7.73 -0.37
C SER A 25 -33.25 8.91 0.55
N ILE A 26 -33.88 8.61 1.67
CA ILE A 26 -34.04 9.53 2.79
C ILE A 26 -33.34 8.89 4.00
N PRO A 27 -32.33 9.54 4.59
CA PRO A 27 -31.69 9.09 5.82
C PRO A 27 -32.68 8.69 6.90
N HIS A 28 -32.45 7.54 7.53
CA HIS A 28 -33.27 7.07 8.63
C HIS A 28 -32.44 6.92 9.90
N CYS A 29 -32.77 7.70 10.93
CA CYS A 29 -32.17 7.57 12.26
C CYS A 29 -33.29 7.36 13.28
N PRO A 30 -33.60 6.13 13.73
CA PRO A 30 -34.54 5.90 14.82
C PRO A 30 -33.95 6.31 16.19
N GLY A 31 -34.84 6.62 17.15
CA GLY A 31 -34.47 7.02 18.52
C GLY A 31 -33.97 8.46 18.65
N ASP A 32 -33.51 8.85 19.84
CA ASP A 32 -32.98 10.19 20.11
C ASP A 32 -31.55 10.39 19.60
N HIS A 33 -31.17 11.64 19.38
CA HIS A 33 -29.80 12.02 19.04
C HIS A 33 -28.88 11.83 20.26
N LYS A 34 -27.67 11.28 20.04
CA LYS A 34 -26.65 11.02 21.08
C LYS A 34 -25.25 11.31 20.56
N GLY A 35 -24.31 11.52 21.47
CA GLY A 35 -22.91 11.80 21.13
C GLY A 35 -22.67 13.27 20.82
N TRP A 36 -21.95 13.56 19.74
CA TRP A 36 -21.44 14.91 19.42
C TRP A 36 -22.44 15.81 18.68
N VAL A 37 -23.64 15.31 18.34
CA VAL A 37 -24.67 16.08 17.62
C VAL A 37 -25.68 16.66 18.61
N ALA A 38 -25.96 17.96 18.49
CA ALA A 38 -26.78 18.70 19.45
C ALA A 38 -28.30 18.57 19.22
N THR A 39 -28.74 18.13 18.03
CA THR A 39 -30.17 18.01 17.70
C THR A 39 -30.45 16.82 16.80
N LYS A 40 -31.73 16.43 16.71
CA LYS A 40 -32.19 15.39 15.78
C LYS A 40 -31.95 15.74 14.33
N ARG A 41 -32.12 17.02 13.98
CA ARG A 41 -31.83 17.56 12.65
C ARG A 41 -30.33 17.40 12.34
N ALA A 42 -29.46 17.84 13.25
CA ALA A 42 -28.01 17.70 13.11
C ALA A 42 -27.58 16.24 12.95
N GLN A 43 -28.22 15.30 13.67
CA GLN A 43 -27.95 13.86 13.51
C GLN A 43 -28.20 13.38 12.07
N LEU A 44 -29.33 13.78 11.47
CA LEU A 44 -29.69 13.42 10.09
C LEU A 44 -28.78 14.11 9.08
N ASP A 45 -28.54 15.41 9.24
CA ASP A 45 -27.73 16.22 8.34
C ASP A 45 -26.27 15.72 8.32
N THR A 46 -25.70 15.39 9.49
CA THR A 46 -24.34 14.83 9.58
C THR A 46 -24.27 13.44 8.95
N TYR A 47 -25.26 12.57 9.17
CA TYR A 47 -25.27 11.25 8.53
C TYR A 47 -25.35 11.37 7.00
N TYR A 48 -26.19 12.29 6.51
CA TYR A 48 -26.31 12.56 5.09
C TYR A 48 -25.00 13.07 4.48
N ALA A 49 -24.36 14.05 5.15
CA ALA A 49 -23.11 14.66 4.70
C ALA A 49 -21.91 13.70 4.74
N GLN A 50 -21.84 12.78 5.70
CA GLN A 50 -20.65 11.94 5.91
C GLN A 50 -20.80 10.51 5.40
N GLY A 51 -22.02 9.96 5.37
CA GLY A 51 -22.28 8.55 5.11
C GLY A 51 -23.23 8.27 3.95
N ASP A 52 -23.73 9.29 3.26
CA ASP A 52 -24.68 9.17 2.15
C ASP A 52 -24.32 10.15 1.00
N PHE A 53 -25.25 10.37 0.05
CA PHE A 53 -25.08 11.25 -1.09
C PHE A 53 -24.75 12.71 -0.74
N GLY A 54 -24.93 13.15 0.50
CA GLY A 54 -24.43 14.45 0.96
C GLY A 54 -22.91 14.56 0.90
N TYR A 55 -22.18 13.46 1.06
CA TYR A 55 -20.72 13.45 0.87
C TYR A 55 -20.35 13.83 -0.56
N VAL A 56 -21.06 13.25 -1.54
CA VAL A 56 -20.88 13.56 -2.96
C VAL A 56 -21.22 15.04 -3.23
N ARG A 57 -22.31 15.55 -2.65
CA ARG A 57 -22.70 16.96 -2.75
C ARG A 57 -21.55 17.87 -2.29
N ASP A 58 -20.99 17.58 -1.12
CA ASP A 58 -19.97 18.43 -0.51
C ASP A 58 -18.67 18.39 -1.33
N GLN A 59 -18.24 17.21 -1.78
CA GLN A 59 -17.10 17.08 -2.72
C GLN A 59 -17.30 17.86 -4.04
N ARG A 60 -18.54 17.93 -4.56
CA ARG A 60 -18.85 18.73 -5.75
C ARG A 60 -18.83 20.23 -5.48
N LYS A 61 -19.29 20.66 -4.30
CA LYS A 61 -19.28 22.08 -3.89
C LYS A 61 -17.88 22.59 -3.57
N GLU A 62 -17.02 21.71 -3.07
CA GLU A 62 -15.61 21.97 -2.78
C GLU A 62 -14.73 22.05 -4.05
N MET A 63 -15.27 21.73 -5.23
CA MET A 63 -14.50 21.76 -6.47
C MET A 63 -13.98 23.16 -6.80
N MET A 64 -12.69 23.24 -7.08
CA MET A 64 -11.98 24.48 -7.33
C MET A 64 -10.98 24.33 -8.47
N LEU A 65 -10.92 25.33 -9.34
CA LEU A 65 -9.93 25.43 -10.41
C LEU A 65 -8.56 25.77 -9.82
N LEU A 66 -7.59 24.90 -10.12
CA LEU A 66 -6.17 25.07 -9.81
C LEU A 66 -5.39 25.55 -11.05
N CYS A 67 -5.81 25.10 -12.23
CA CYS A 67 -5.23 25.41 -13.54
C CYS A 67 -6.37 25.79 -14.47
N GLU A 68 -6.47 27.07 -14.78
CA GLU A 68 -7.60 27.65 -15.53
C GLU A 68 -7.28 27.73 -17.04
N PRO A 69 -8.12 27.12 -17.90
CA PRO A 69 -7.97 27.18 -19.35
C PRO A 69 -8.51 28.51 -19.91
N LEU A 70 -7.83 29.10 -20.90
CA LEU A 70 -8.35 30.26 -21.65
C LEU A 70 -9.10 29.81 -22.92
N PHE A 71 -8.68 28.69 -23.51
CA PHE A 71 -9.26 28.08 -24.71
C PHE A 71 -9.56 26.60 -24.49
N VAL A 72 -10.37 26.01 -25.39
CA VAL A 72 -10.81 24.59 -25.29
C VAL A 72 -9.64 23.60 -25.33
N ASP A 73 -8.59 23.92 -26.10
CA ASP A 73 -7.38 23.09 -26.22
C ASP A 73 -6.34 23.34 -25.13
N ASP A 74 -6.59 24.30 -24.23
CA ASP A 74 -5.74 24.51 -23.07
C ASP A 74 -5.96 23.42 -22.03
N SER A 75 -5.00 23.29 -21.11
CA SER A 75 -5.10 22.34 -20.01
C SER A 75 -5.97 22.89 -18.89
N SER A 76 -6.63 21.99 -18.17
CA SER A 76 -7.34 22.35 -16.93
C SER A 76 -7.03 21.36 -15.82
N LEU A 77 -7.03 21.83 -14.57
CA LEU A 77 -7.00 20.99 -13.38
C LEU A 77 -7.99 21.58 -12.37
N GLU A 78 -8.93 20.75 -11.96
CA GLU A 78 -9.95 21.07 -10.97
C GLU A 78 -9.95 19.98 -9.91
N CYS A 79 -9.94 20.36 -8.64
CA CYS A 79 -9.86 19.44 -7.50
C CYS A 79 -10.86 19.83 -6.42
N SER A 80 -11.34 18.87 -5.64
CA SER A 80 -11.96 19.15 -4.34
C SER A 80 -10.88 19.49 -3.30
N GLU A 81 -11.30 19.96 -2.12
CA GLU A 81 -10.41 20.28 -1.01
C GLU A 81 -9.45 19.11 -0.71
N HIS A 82 -8.20 19.47 -0.36
CA HIS A 82 -7.11 18.54 -0.10
C HIS A 82 -6.77 17.57 -1.24
N MET A 83 -7.22 17.85 -2.47
CA MET A 83 -7.03 16.99 -3.65
C MET A 83 -7.54 15.55 -3.44
N ARG A 84 -8.68 15.40 -2.75
CA ARG A 84 -9.33 14.09 -2.55
C ARG A 84 -9.87 13.52 -3.85
N PHE A 85 -10.48 14.37 -4.66
CA PHE A 85 -10.90 14.09 -6.03
C PHE A 85 -10.37 15.18 -6.95
N CYS A 86 -9.88 14.81 -8.13
CA CYS A 86 -9.51 15.78 -9.16
C CYS A 86 -9.91 15.31 -10.55
N ARG A 87 -10.12 16.25 -11.46
CA ARG A 87 -10.25 15.99 -12.89
C ARG A 87 -9.41 16.99 -13.67
N ALA A 88 -8.84 16.52 -14.78
CA ALA A 88 -7.95 17.30 -15.60
C ALA A 88 -8.23 17.09 -17.09
N ARG A 89 -7.93 18.11 -17.90
CA ARG A 89 -8.05 18.08 -19.36
C ARG A 89 -6.75 18.48 -20.02
N ASN A 90 -6.46 17.85 -21.16
CA ASN A 90 -5.28 18.13 -22.00
C ASN A 90 -3.97 18.18 -21.19
N VAL A 91 -3.76 17.22 -20.28
CA VAL A 91 -2.58 17.19 -19.38
C VAL A 91 -1.55 16.19 -19.84
N MET A 92 -0.28 16.50 -19.60
CA MET A 92 0.87 15.64 -19.88
C MET A 92 1.33 14.96 -18.58
N LEU A 93 1.55 13.65 -18.64
CA LEU A 93 2.23 12.85 -17.61
C LEU A 93 3.46 12.16 -18.24
N ASN A 94 4.62 12.32 -17.63
CA ASN A 94 5.89 11.75 -18.08
C ASN A 94 6.26 10.53 -17.22
N PHE A 95 6.36 9.36 -17.84
CA PHE A 95 6.68 8.10 -17.18
C PHE A 95 8.08 7.58 -17.54
N THR A 96 8.96 8.43 -18.06
CA THR A 96 10.34 8.05 -18.44
C THR A 96 11.17 7.57 -17.25
N ASP A 97 11.03 8.20 -16.07
CA ASP A 97 11.76 7.81 -14.85
C ASP A 97 11.38 6.42 -14.33
N LEU A 98 10.19 5.90 -14.69
CA LEU A 98 9.79 4.54 -14.34
C LEU A 98 10.72 3.47 -14.92
N LEU A 99 11.49 3.75 -15.98
CA LEU A 99 12.52 2.83 -16.49
C LEU A 99 13.60 2.54 -15.43
N ASN A 100 13.95 3.55 -14.63
CA ASN A 100 15.01 3.46 -13.65
C ASN A 100 14.55 2.90 -12.30
N ARG A 101 13.23 2.94 -12.02
CA ARG A 101 12.66 2.38 -10.79
C ARG A 101 12.60 0.86 -10.84
N LYS A 102 13.24 0.21 -9.87
CA LYS A 102 13.29 -1.26 -9.74
C LYS A 102 12.41 -1.77 -8.60
N GLU A 103 12.04 -0.90 -7.69
CA GLU A 103 11.20 -1.16 -6.54
C GLU A 103 9.69 -1.18 -6.88
N PRO A 104 8.87 -1.88 -6.07
CA PRO A 104 7.41 -1.75 -6.16
C PRO A 104 6.94 -0.32 -5.87
N ILE A 105 6.01 0.17 -6.69
CA ILE A 105 5.48 1.54 -6.61
C ILE A 105 4.38 1.68 -5.53
N ARG A 106 3.84 0.56 -5.04
CA ARG A 106 2.80 0.56 -4.01
C ARG A 106 3.16 1.46 -2.82
N TYR A 107 2.28 2.40 -2.52
CA TYR A 107 2.39 3.40 -1.43
C TYR A 107 3.56 4.38 -1.55
N LYS A 108 4.21 4.46 -2.71
CA LYS A 108 5.17 5.53 -2.99
C LYS A 108 4.42 6.84 -3.23
N MET A 109 5.04 7.93 -2.77
CA MET A 109 4.51 9.31 -2.82
C MET A 109 5.32 10.21 -3.75
N ASP A 110 6.19 9.59 -4.55
CA ASP A 110 7.17 10.21 -5.42
C ASP A 110 7.13 9.54 -6.81
N VAL A 111 5.94 9.08 -7.23
CA VAL A 111 5.78 8.38 -8.51
C VAL A 111 5.94 9.36 -9.66
N LEU A 112 5.33 10.54 -9.54
CA LEU A 112 5.59 11.69 -10.39
C LEU A 112 6.43 12.70 -9.61
N LYS A 113 7.52 13.16 -10.21
CA LYS A 113 8.42 14.20 -9.72
C LYS A 113 8.10 15.54 -10.36
N GLU A 114 8.79 16.58 -9.90
CA GLU A 114 8.69 17.91 -10.46
C GLU A 114 9.01 17.91 -11.98
N GLY A 115 8.09 18.45 -12.78
CA GLY A 115 8.20 18.47 -14.23
C GLY A 115 7.66 17.22 -14.94
N GLU A 116 7.28 16.18 -14.20
CA GLU A 116 6.71 14.95 -14.79
C GLU A 116 5.19 15.01 -14.94
N ILE A 117 4.54 16.07 -14.48
CA ILE A 117 3.12 16.33 -14.71
C ILE A 117 2.88 17.82 -14.95
N GLY A 118 2.10 18.15 -15.97
CA GLY A 118 1.83 19.55 -16.28
C GLY A 118 0.80 19.78 -17.37
N GLY A 119 0.49 21.06 -17.57
CA GLY A 119 -0.45 21.53 -18.57
C GLY A 119 -0.25 22.99 -18.94
N TYR A 120 -0.77 23.41 -20.08
CA TYR A 120 -0.76 24.79 -20.56
C TYR A 120 -2.00 25.54 -20.08
N CYS A 121 -1.86 26.37 -19.05
CA CYS A 121 -2.98 27.09 -18.42
C CYS A 121 -2.51 28.27 -17.57
N THR A 122 -3.47 29.00 -16.98
CA THR A 122 -3.22 29.92 -15.88
C THR A 122 -3.21 29.14 -14.56
N LEU A 123 -2.01 28.75 -14.09
CA LEU A 123 -1.83 27.96 -12.88
C LEU A 123 -1.80 28.85 -11.63
N ASN A 124 -2.62 28.52 -10.64
CA ASN A 124 -2.57 29.11 -9.31
C ASN A 124 -1.70 28.26 -8.37
N GLU A 125 -0.39 28.52 -8.37
CA GLU A 125 0.59 27.74 -7.61
C GLU A 125 0.37 27.80 -6.09
N LYS A 126 -0.01 28.99 -5.57
CA LYS A 126 -0.29 29.17 -4.14
C LYS A 126 -1.43 28.26 -3.70
N ARG A 127 -2.54 28.28 -4.44
CA ARG A 127 -3.72 27.47 -4.16
C ARG A 127 -3.45 25.97 -4.30
N LEU A 128 -2.63 25.59 -5.30
CA LEU A 128 -2.16 24.20 -5.47
C LEU A 128 -1.38 23.74 -4.24
N GLN A 129 -0.45 24.56 -3.72
CA GLN A 129 0.35 24.20 -2.54
C GLN A 129 -0.50 24.15 -1.26
N GLU A 130 -1.41 25.10 -1.06
CA GLU A 130 -2.31 25.15 0.10
C GLU A 130 -3.23 23.92 0.18
N ASN A 131 -3.62 23.35 -0.96
CA ASN A 131 -4.47 22.15 -1.02
C ASN A 131 -3.68 20.83 -1.05
N ALA A 132 -2.35 20.88 -1.04
CA ALA A 132 -1.50 19.70 -0.99
C ALA A 132 -1.00 19.41 0.43
N ASP A 133 -1.81 19.73 1.43
CA ASP A 133 -1.54 19.58 2.87
C ASP A 133 -1.69 18.12 3.33
N HIS A 134 -2.68 17.40 2.84
CA HIS A 134 -2.84 15.97 3.15
C HIS A 134 -1.90 15.11 2.30
N ILE A 135 -0.71 14.74 2.81
CA ILE A 135 0.28 13.93 2.07
C ILE A 135 0.30 12.50 2.59
N SER A 136 -0.52 11.64 1.99
CA SER A 136 -0.49 10.19 2.24
C SER A 136 -0.93 9.41 1.00
N PRO A 137 -0.36 8.21 0.74
CA PRO A 137 -0.51 7.52 -0.54
C PRO A 137 -1.95 7.18 -0.94
N LEU A 138 -2.85 7.00 0.05
CA LEU A 138 -4.25 6.62 -0.15
C LEU A 138 -5.25 7.60 0.49
N GLN A 139 -4.79 8.77 0.95
CA GLN A 139 -5.66 9.80 1.52
C GLN A 139 -5.96 10.94 0.54
N SER A 140 -5.05 11.24 -0.38
CA SER A 140 -5.26 12.27 -1.41
C SER A 140 -4.37 12.02 -2.64
N TRP A 141 -4.61 12.80 -3.69
CA TRP A 141 -3.71 12.90 -4.84
C TRP A 141 -2.60 13.95 -4.67
N GLY A 142 -2.57 14.65 -3.53
CA GLY A 142 -1.56 15.64 -3.17
C GLY A 142 -0.12 15.20 -3.42
N PRO A 143 0.30 13.96 -3.07
CA PRO A 143 1.65 13.47 -3.33
C PRO A 143 2.13 13.61 -4.79
N GLU A 144 1.24 13.38 -5.75
CA GLU A 144 1.58 13.47 -7.19
C GLU A 144 1.26 14.85 -7.75
N LEU A 145 0.10 15.42 -7.40
CA LEU A 145 -0.41 16.66 -8.00
C LEU A 145 0.32 17.91 -7.51
N ARG A 146 0.99 17.89 -6.35
CA ARG A 146 1.89 18.98 -5.93
C ARG A 146 3.01 19.27 -6.94
N ASN A 147 3.33 18.29 -7.78
CA ASN A 147 4.34 18.40 -8.82
C ASN A 147 3.80 18.92 -10.15
N PHE A 148 2.52 19.29 -10.22
CA PHE A 148 1.91 19.90 -11.41
C PHE A 148 2.59 21.22 -11.74
N ARG A 149 2.99 21.40 -13.01
CA ARG A 149 3.63 22.61 -13.51
C ARG A 149 2.94 23.17 -14.75
N LYS A 150 3.06 24.49 -14.93
CA LYS A 150 2.63 25.18 -16.14
C LYS A 150 3.63 24.88 -17.27
N LEU A 151 3.12 24.42 -18.42
CA LEU A 151 3.90 24.22 -19.63
C LEU A 151 3.99 25.51 -20.47
N HIS A 152 4.99 25.59 -21.34
CA HIS A 152 5.20 26.76 -22.22
C HIS A 152 4.27 26.79 -23.43
N HIS A 153 3.77 25.63 -23.86
CA HIS A 153 2.82 25.47 -24.96
C HIS A 153 1.89 24.28 -24.71
N ARG A 154 0.86 24.14 -25.55
CA ARG A 154 -0.16 23.07 -25.46
C ARG A 154 0.47 21.71 -25.80
N PRO A 155 0.47 20.74 -24.87
CA PRO A 155 1.25 19.52 -25.04
C PRO A 155 0.76 18.60 -26.18
N ILE A 156 -0.55 18.58 -26.42
CA ILE A 156 -1.14 17.74 -27.49
C ILE A 156 -0.93 18.38 -28.87
N VAL A 157 -1.16 19.69 -29.00
CA VAL A 157 -1.10 20.39 -30.30
C VAL A 157 0.33 20.46 -30.82
N HIS A 158 1.30 20.61 -29.91
CA HIS A 158 2.72 20.71 -30.28
C HIS A 158 3.44 19.35 -30.38
N GLY A 159 2.76 18.24 -30.06
CA GLY A 159 3.33 16.90 -30.19
C GLY A 159 4.38 16.57 -29.13
N ASP A 160 4.24 17.08 -27.91
CA ASP A 160 5.17 16.84 -26.80
C ASP A 160 5.06 15.44 -26.18
N CYS A 161 4.02 14.71 -26.56
CA CYS A 161 3.68 13.40 -26.02
C CYS A 161 3.88 12.31 -27.07
N ASP A 162 4.49 11.20 -26.65
CA ASP A 162 4.64 9.99 -27.45
C ASP A 162 3.29 9.33 -27.73
N ILE A 163 2.37 9.43 -26.76
CA ILE A 163 1.03 8.82 -26.81
C ILE A 163 -0.02 9.85 -26.39
N VAL A 164 -1.12 9.93 -27.15
CA VAL A 164 -2.30 10.73 -26.81
C VAL A 164 -3.50 9.83 -26.54
N ILE A 165 -4.07 9.93 -25.35
CA ILE A 165 -5.25 9.18 -24.93
C ILE A 165 -6.50 10.06 -25.04
N GLU A 166 -7.35 9.72 -26.00
CA GLU A 166 -8.58 10.44 -26.35
C GLU A 166 -9.73 10.17 -25.35
N LYS A 167 -9.84 8.92 -24.88
CA LYS A 167 -10.93 8.48 -24.01
C LYS A 167 -10.69 8.88 -22.54
N PRO A 168 -11.76 9.13 -21.76
CA PRO A 168 -11.64 9.37 -20.32
C PRO A 168 -10.87 8.26 -19.62
N THR A 169 -9.89 8.64 -18.81
CA THR A 169 -9.06 7.69 -18.06
C THR A 169 -9.16 7.97 -16.57
N PHE A 170 -9.49 6.94 -15.79
CA PHE A 170 -9.47 6.97 -14.33
C PHE A 170 -8.17 6.36 -13.82
N ILE A 171 -7.42 7.08 -13.00
CA ILE A 171 -6.21 6.55 -12.36
C ILE A 171 -6.58 6.01 -10.98
N MET A 172 -6.24 4.76 -10.65
CA MET A 172 -6.62 4.15 -9.37
C MET A 172 -5.42 3.71 -8.55
N LYS A 173 -5.30 4.23 -7.32
CA LYS A 173 -4.43 3.67 -6.27
C LYS A 173 -5.24 2.69 -5.43
N ILE A 174 -4.76 1.44 -5.31
CA ILE A 174 -5.52 0.32 -4.73
C ILE A 174 -5.08 0.04 -3.28
N ASP A 175 -6.03 -0.16 -2.35
CA ASP A 175 -5.74 -0.52 -0.95
C ASP A 175 -5.23 -1.96 -0.76
N ALA A 176 -6.02 -3.00 -1.05
CA ALA A 176 -5.57 -4.39 -0.90
C ALA A 176 -6.35 -5.39 -1.76
N ILE A 177 -5.69 -5.97 -2.77
CA ILE A 177 -6.32 -6.85 -3.78
C ILE A 177 -6.74 -8.24 -3.28
N VAL A 178 -6.21 -8.69 -2.14
CA VAL A 178 -6.43 -10.05 -1.61
C VAL A 178 -7.63 -10.15 -0.68
N ASN A 179 -8.06 -9.05 -0.09
CA ASN A 179 -9.12 -9.01 0.91
C ASN A 179 -10.28 -8.19 0.38
N MET A 180 -11.42 -8.85 0.20
CA MET A 180 -12.63 -8.22 -0.32
C MET A 180 -13.10 -7.03 0.54
N TYR A 181 -12.92 -7.09 1.85
CA TYR A 181 -13.32 -5.99 2.74
C TYR A 181 -12.57 -4.68 2.41
N HIS A 182 -11.28 -4.78 2.10
CA HIS A 182 -10.46 -3.64 1.71
C HIS A 182 -10.65 -3.26 0.24
N HIS A 183 -10.65 -4.25 -0.66
CA HIS A 183 -10.70 -3.96 -2.09
C HIS A 183 -12.03 -3.33 -2.52
N PHE A 184 -13.12 -3.62 -1.80
CA PHE A 184 -14.41 -2.99 -2.08
C PHE A 184 -14.48 -1.53 -1.67
N CYS A 185 -13.58 -1.04 -0.80
CA CYS A 185 -13.38 0.40 -0.64
C CYS A 185 -12.99 1.05 -1.96
N ASP A 186 -12.10 0.41 -2.74
CA ASP A 186 -11.63 0.94 -4.02
C ASP A 186 -12.79 1.07 -5.02
N PHE A 187 -13.62 0.03 -5.15
CA PHE A 187 -14.80 0.06 -6.02
C PHE A 187 -15.87 1.04 -5.53
N PHE A 188 -16.08 1.13 -4.21
CA PHE A 188 -17.06 2.04 -3.62
C PHE A 188 -16.68 3.50 -3.87
N ASN A 189 -15.42 3.84 -3.63
CA ASN A 189 -14.90 5.19 -3.87
C ASN A 189 -14.84 5.53 -5.36
N LEU A 190 -14.54 4.56 -6.24
CA LEU A 190 -14.66 4.74 -7.69
C LEU A 190 -16.10 5.06 -8.08
N TYR A 191 -17.08 4.34 -7.53
CA TYR A 191 -18.50 4.60 -7.78
C TYR A 191 -18.93 6.00 -7.29
N ALA A 192 -18.56 6.38 -6.07
CA ALA A 192 -18.83 7.73 -5.57
C ALA A 192 -18.18 8.81 -6.46
N SER A 193 -16.98 8.54 -6.98
CA SER A 193 -16.27 9.43 -7.90
C SER A 193 -17.00 9.61 -9.24
N LEU A 194 -17.75 8.61 -9.72
CA LEU A 194 -18.59 8.78 -10.91
C LEU A 194 -19.67 9.85 -10.67
N HIS A 195 -20.24 9.90 -9.46
CA HIS A 195 -21.19 10.94 -9.10
C HIS A 195 -20.54 12.31 -8.89
N VAL A 196 -19.35 12.37 -8.29
CA VAL A 196 -18.61 13.65 -8.17
C VAL A 196 -18.24 14.20 -9.55
N ASN A 197 -17.81 13.33 -10.47
CA ASN A 197 -17.47 13.68 -11.84
C ASN A 197 -18.70 14.00 -12.72
N LEU A 198 -19.92 13.82 -12.20
CA LEU A 198 -21.15 13.93 -12.97
C LEU A 198 -21.41 15.37 -13.41
N SER A 199 -20.98 15.64 -14.64
CA SER A 199 -21.15 16.90 -15.36
C SER A 199 -21.80 16.69 -16.72
N HIS A 200 -22.03 15.43 -17.12
CA HIS A 200 -22.63 15.03 -18.39
C HIS A 200 -23.30 13.64 -18.26
N PRO A 201 -24.36 13.32 -19.04
CA PRO A 201 -25.04 12.02 -19.03
C PRO A 201 -24.15 10.79 -19.26
N SER A 202 -22.98 10.97 -19.89
CA SER A 202 -22.00 9.91 -20.15
C SER A 202 -21.07 9.60 -18.97
N ALA A 203 -21.22 10.24 -17.81
CA ALA A 203 -20.38 9.98 -16.62
C ALA A 203 -20.42 8.52 -16.14
N PHE A 204 -21.50 7.79 -16.44
CA PHE A 204 -21.66 6.36 -16.16
C PHE A 204 -21.45 5.47 -17.40
N ASP A 205 -20.84 5.98 -18.48
CA ASP A 205 -20.46 5.13 -19.62
C ASP A 205 -19.32 4.18 -19.21
N LYS A 206 -19.30 2.98 -19.80
CA LYS A 206 -18.20 2.01 -19.70
C LYS A 206 -17.08 2.28 -20.69
N ASP A 207 -17.23 3.22 -21.63
CA ASP A 207 -16.19 3.57 -22.59
C ASP A 207 -15.12 4.52 -22.02
N ASN A 208 -14.48 4.07 -20.95
CA ASN A 208 -13.38 4.75 -20.29
C ASN A 208 -12.23 3.77 -20.06
N HIS A 209 -11.03 4.26 -19.82
CA HIS A 209 -9.89 3.46 -19.38
C HIS A 209 -9.73 3.55 -17.87
N ILE A 210 -9.21 2.48 -17.28
CA ILE A 210 -8.80 2.46 -15.88
C ILE A 210 -7.31 2.09 -15.84
N LEU A 211 -6.50 3.02 -15.34
CA LEU A 211 -5.07 2.85 -15.13
C LEU A 211 -4.81 2.56 -13.64
N ILE A 212 -4.40 1.34 -13.34
CA ILE A 212 -3.98 0.96 -11.99
C ILE A 212 -2.59 1.52 -11.72
N TRP A 213 -2.47 2.29 -10.65
CA TRP A 213 -1.26 3.02 -10.25
C TRP A 213 -0.22 2.12 -9.59
N GLU A 214 0.17 1.05 -10.28
CA GLU A 214 1.05 -0.01 -9.77
C GLU A 214 2.03 -0.49 -10.84
N SER A 215 3.20 -0.94 -10.41
CA SER A 215 4.24 -1.51 -11.28
C SER A 215 4.09 -3.03 -11.50
N TYR A 216 2.97 -3.62 -11.08
CA TYR A 216 2.62 -5.01 -11.34
C TYR A 216 1.25 -5.09 -12.03
N SER A 217 1.04 -6.18 -12.76
CA SER A 217 -0.22 -6.37 -13.48
C SER A 217 -1.29 -6.82 -12.52
N TYR A 218 -2.38 -6.04 -12.49
CA TYR A 218 -3.47 -6.25 -11.57
C TYR A 218 -4.13 -7.61 -11.80
N ARG A 219 -4.24 -8.40 -10.73
CA ARG A 219 -4.99 -9.66 -10.68
C ARG A 219 -5.63 -9.81 -9.31
N SER A 220 -6.95 -10.02 -9.28
CA SER A 220 -7.71 -10.26 -8.05
C SER A 220 -8.84 -11.25 -8.31
N ALA A 221 -9.30 -11.92 -7.26
CA ALA A 221 -10.53 -12.73 -7.30
C ALA A 221 -11.79 -11.89 -7.58
N PHE A 222 -11.70 -10.56 -7.45
CA PHE A 222 -12.81 -9.63 -7.61
C PHE A 222 -12.69 -8.77 -8.88
N GLN A 223 -11.75 -9.10 -9.78
CA GLN A 223 -11.47 -8.34 -11.00
C GLN A 223 -12.71 -8.13 -11.87
N ASP A 224 -13.63 -9.10 -11.92
CA ASP A 224 -14.91 -8.99 -12.65
C ASP A 224 -15.71 -7.74 -12.27
N THR A 225 -15.51 -7.19 -11.05
CA THR A 225 -16.18 -5.96 -10.60
C THR A 225 -15.84 -4.76 -11.48
N PHE A 226 -14.65 -4.72 -12.09
CA PHE A 226 -14.27 -3.66 -13.03
C PHE A 226 -15.16 -3.61 -14.28
N GLU A 227 -15.77 -4.72 -14.67
CA GLU A 227 -16.72 -4.74 -15.80
C GLU A 227 -17.98 -3.89 -15.53
N ALA A 228 -18.24 -3.51 -14.28
CA ALA A 228 -19.28 -2.55 -13.94
C ALA A 228 -18.92 -1.12 -14.38
N PHE A 229 -17.63 -0.80 -14.38
CA PHE A 229 -17.07 0.53 -14.55
C PHE A 229 -16.44 0.76 -15.94
N THR A 230 -15.82 -0.26 -16.53
CA THR A 230 -15.20 -0.16 -17.86
C THR A 230 -15.47 -1.40 -18.73
N ARG A 231 -15.52 -1.21 -20.06
CA ARG A 231 -15.48 -2.30 -21.05
C ARG A 231 -14.09 -2.54 -21.64
N ASN A 232 -13.15 -1.65 -21.33
CA ASN A 232 -11.79 -1.68 -21.85
C ASN A 232 -10.88 -2.49 -20.91
N PRO A 233 -9.78 -3.07 -21.42
CA PRO A 233 -8.81 -3.76 -20.58
C PRO A 233 -8.18 -2.80 -19.56
N LEU A 234 -7.87 -3.31 -18.38
CA LEU A 234 -7.16 -2.57 -17.34
C LEU A 234 -5.71 -2.31 -17.78
N TRP A 235 -5.26 -1.09 -17.58
CA TRP A 235 -3.85 -0.72 -17.72
C TRP A 235 -3.16 -0.71 -16.35
N ASP A 236 -1.86 -0.93 -16.36
CA ASP A 236 -0.98 -0.69 -15.22
C ASP A 236 0.18 0.24 -15.65
N LEU A 237 1.01 0.72 -14.72
CA LEU A 237 2.09 1.67 -15.04
C LEU A 237 3.15 1.09 -15.99
N LYS A 238 3.23 -0.23 -16.19
CA LYS A 238 4.14 -0.81 -17.19
C LYS A 238 3.71 -0.48 -18.61
N THR A 239 2.41 -0.27 -18.83
CA THR A 239 1.82 0.05 -20.14
C THR A 239 2.46 1.27 -20.78
N PHE A 240 2.80 2.26 -19.94
CA PHE A 240 3.35 3.55 -20.36
C PHE A 240 4.79 3.78 -19.88
N ARG A 241 5.46 2.72 -19.41
CA ARG A 241 6.80 2.82 -18.83
C ARG A 241 7.80 3.27 -19.88
N GLY A 242 8.44 4.42 -19.67
CA GLY A 242 9.38 4.99 -20.62
C GLY A 242 8.79 6.04 -21.56
N GLU A 243 7.48 6.27 -21.51
CA GLU A 243 6.75 7.13 -22.46
C GLU A 243 6.25 8.42 -21.78
N THR A 244 6.07 9.47 -22.56
CA THR A 244 5.34 10.67 -22.18
C THR A 244 3.92 10.60 -22.76
N VAL A 245 2.92 10.66 -21.89
CA VAL A 245 1.52 10.42 -22.26
C VAL A 245 0.68 11.66 -22.00
N CYS A 246 -0.03 12.10 -23.03
CA CYS A 246 -1.03 13.14 -22.93
C CYS A 246 -2.42 12.53 -22.75
N PHE A 247 -3.18 13.03 -21.78
CA PHE A 247 -4.56 12.63 -21.56
C PHE A 247 -5.49 13.80 -21.87
N ARG A 248 -6.46 13.58 -22.79
CA ARG A 248 -7.51 14.58 -23.03
C ARG A 248 -8.44 14.74 -21.84
N ASN A 249 -8.76 13.64 -21.18
CA ASN A 249 -9.62 13.60 -20.01
C ASN A 249 -9.04 12.63 -18.98
N LEU A 250 -8.63 13.16 -17.84
CA LEU A 250 -8.02 12.41 -16.76
C LEU A 250 -8.82 12.63 -15.47
N VAL A 251 -9.13 11.54 -14.77
CA VAL A 251 -9.84 11.58 -13.49
C VAL A 251 -8.98 10.90 -12.42
N PHE A 252 -8.82 11.62 -11.32
CA PHE A 252 -8.19 11.20 -10.09
C PHE A 252 -9.32 10.97 -9.05
N PRO A 253 -9.85 9.74 -8.95
CA PRO A 253 -11.00 9.41 -8.12
C PRO A 253 -10.67 9.49 -6.63
N LEU A 254 -11.73 9.58 -5.82
CA LEU A 254 -11.68 9.43 -4.37
C LEU A 254 -10.92 8.15 -3.96
N LEU A 255 -10.15 8.25 -2.87
CA LEU A 255 -9.23 7.20 -2.43
C LEU A 255 -9.76 6.41 -1.22
N PRO A 256 -9.40 5.13 -1.08
CA PRO A 256 -10.01 4.22 -0.10
C PRO A 256 -9.71 4.52 1.36
N ARG A 257 -8.68 5.34 1.67
CA ARG A 257 -8.25 5.62 3.05
C ARG A 257 -8.34 7.10 3.44
N MET A 258 -9.12 7.90 2.73
CA MET A 258 -9.35 9.30 3.06
C MET A 258 -9.76 9.48 4.53
N ILE A 259 -9.31 10.59 5.13
CA ILE A 259 -9.73 11.00 6.47
C ILE A 259 -11.21 11.35 6.40
N PHE A 260 -12.02 10.76 7.29
CA PHE A 260 -13.50 10.80 7.22
C PHE A 260 -14.04 10.35 5.85
N GLY A 261 -13.32 9.45 5.19
CA GLY A 261 -13.63 8.93 3.87
C GLY A 261 -14.72 7.87 3.83
N LEU A 262 -14.96 7.37 2.63
CA LEU A 262 -15.98 6.37 2.38
C LEU A 262 -15.41 4.94 2.47
N PHE A 263 -16.11 4.10 3.23
CA PHE A 263 -15.84 2.68 3.56
C PHE A 263 -14.75 2.42 4.61
N TYR A 264 -15.14 1.71 5.68
CA TYR A 264 -14.49 1.51 7.00
C TYR A 264 -14.07 2.77 7.77
N ASN A 265 -13.62 3.84 7.13
CA ASN A 265 -13.37 5.15 7.75
C ASN A 265 -14.62 6.04 7.81
N THR A 266 -15.76 5.57 7.30
CA THR A 266 -17.01 6.33 7.28
C THR A 266 -17.45 6.66 8.71
N PRO A 267 -17.59 7.94 9.07
CA PRO A 267 -18.10 8.31 10.37
C PRO A 267 -19.52 7.80 10.55
N LEU A 268 -19.74 7.08 11.63
CA LEU A 268 -21.01 6.46 11.89
C LEU A 268 -21.77 7.23 12.95
N ILE A 269 -22.82 7.90 12.51
CA ILE A 269 -23.71 8.61 13.41
C ILE A 269 -24.59 7.60 14.13
N TYR A 270 -24.61 7.70 15.46
CA TYR A 270 -25.37 6.79 16.31
C TYR A 270 -26.83 6.70 15.85
N GLY A 271 -27.37 5.49 15.80
CA GLY A 271 -28.76 5.23 15.41
C GLY A 271 -29.01 5.26 13.90
N CYS A 272 -28.25 5.99 13.09
CA CYS A 272 -28.54 6.16 11.67
C CYS A 272 -28.23 4.92 10.81
N GLU A 273 -29.12 4.63 9.86
CA GLU A 273 -29.07 3.47 8.96
C GLU A 273 -29.60 3.78 7.56
N LYS A 274 -29.38 2.85 6.62
CA LYS A 274 -29.89 2.88 5.23
C LYS A 274 -29.35 4.04 4.39
N SER A 275 -28.03 4.05 4.18
CA SER A 275 -27.40 4.98 3.26
C SER A 275 -27.81 4.66 1.82
N GLY A 276 -28.32 5.68 1.13
CA GLY A 276 -28.64 5.59 -0.30
C GLY A 276 -27.42 5.29 -1.14
N LEU A 277 -26.28 5.91 -0.83
CA LEU A 277 -25.03 5.71 -1.56
C LEU A 277 -24.57 4.24 -1.47
N PHE A 278 -24.63 3.62 -0.29
CA PHE A 278 -24.29 2.19 -0.11
C PHE A 278 -25.25 1.26 -0.84
N LYS A 279 -26.55 1.56 -0.80
CA LYS A 279 -27.55 0.79 -1.55
C LYS A 279 -27.34 0.92 -3.06
N ALA A 280 -27.16 2.14 -3.55
CA ALA A 280 -27.00 2.45 -4.97
C ALA A 280 -25.74 1.79 -5.55
N PHE A 281 -24.62 1.77 -4.80
CA PHE A 281 -23.42 1.04 -5.19
C PHE A 281 -23.69 -0.47 -5.39
N GLY A 282 -24.37 -1.10 -4.41
CA GLY A 282 -24.72 -2.52 -4.49
C GLY A 282 -25.60 -2.81 -5.72
N ASP A 283 -26.63 -1.99 -5.93
CA ASP A 283 -27.53 -2.10 -7.07
C ASP A 283 -26.81 -1.86 -8.40
N HIS A 284 -25.88 -0.89 -8.47
CA HIS A 284 -25.07 -0.59 -9.64
C HIS A 284 -24.24 -1.79 -10.08
N VAL A 285 -23.47 -2.40 -9.16
CA VAL A 285 -22.62 -3.56 -9.47
C VAL A 285 -23.48 -4.74 -9.92
N LEU A 286 -24.56 -5.04 -9.19
CA LEU A 286 -25.45 -6.16 -9.53
C LEU A 286 -26.12 -5.99 -10.89
N HIS A 287 -26.54 -4.77 -11.23
CA HIS A 287 -27.16 -4.46 -12.52
C HIS A 287 -26.13 -4.54 -13.66
N ARG A 288 -24.96 -3.92 -13.50
CA ARG A 288 -23.97 -3.83 -14.58
C ARG A 288 -23.29 -5.15 -14.90
N LEU A 289 -23.16 -6.03 -13.90
CA LEU A 289 -22.71 -7.41 -14.07
C LEU A 289 -23.83 -8.38 -14.47
N GLN A 290 -25.07 -7.88 -14.65
CA GLN A 290 -26.24 -8.67 -15.05
C GLN A 290 -26.50 -9.88 -14.13
N ILE A 291 -26.32 -9.70 -12.81
CA ILE A 291 -26.50 -10.78 -11.85
C ILE A 291 -27.99 -11.12 -11.72
N PRO A 292 -28.43 -12.36 -12.00
CA PRO A 292 -29.85 -12.67 -12.07
C PRO A 292 -30.50 -12.76 -10.68
N VAL A 293 -31.76 -12.34 -10.60
CA VAL A 293 -32.66 -12.66 -9.48
C VAL A 293 -33.50 -13.86 -9.90
N HIS A 294 -33.44 -14.93 -9.11
CA HIS A 294 -34.24 -16.12 -9.38
C HIS A 294 -35.64 -15.98 -8.84
N GLN A 295 -36.61 -16.34 -9.67
CA GLN A 295 -37.99 -16.53 -9.28
C GLN A 295 -38.10 -17.65 -8.23
N ARG A 296 -39.04 -17.48 -7.29
CA ARG A 296 -39.27 -18.47 -6.23
C ARG A 296 -40.25 -19.53 -6.71
N LYS A 297 -39.84 -20.79 -6.65
CA LYS A 297 -40.73 -21.94 -6.88
C LYS A 297 -41.54 -22.33 -5.65
N ASP A 298 -41.08 -21.93 -4.46
CA ASP A 298 -41.70 -22.26 -3.18
C ASP A 298 -41.54 -21.10 -2.17
N ARG A 299 -42.32 -21.17 -1.09
CA ARG A 299 -42.37 -20.13 -0.04
C ARG A 299 -41.32 -20.31 1.06
N ARG A 300 -40.38 -21.27 0.93
CA ARG A 300 -39.36 -21.53 1.95
C ARG A 300 -38.33 -20.42 1.97
N ILE A 301 -37.83 -20.08 3.15
CA ILE A 301 -36.79 -19.06 3.34
C ILE A 301 -35.44 -19.64 2.89
N ARG A 302 -34.74 -18.91 2.02
CA ARG A 302 -33.43 -19.31 1.49
C ARG A 302 -32.36 -18.95 2.50
N VAL A 303 -31.80 -19.96 3.16
CA VAL A 303 -30.76 -19.80 4.18
C VAL A 303 -29.43 -20.23 3.56
N THR A 304 -28.49 -19.29 3.46
CA THR A 304 -27.15 -19.54 2.93
C THR A 304 -26.14 -19.47 4.07
N LEU A 305 -25.41 -20.56 4.30
CA LEU A 305 -24.31 -20.63 5.25
C LEU A 305 -22.99 -20.56 4.50
N LEU A 306 -22.23 -19.49 4.75
CA LEU A 306 -20.90 -19.26 4.24
C LEU A 306 -19.87 -19.99 5.12
N SER A 307 -19.40 -21.11 4.59
CA SER A 307 -18.34 -21.91 5.18
C SER A 307 -16.96 -21.36 4.81
N ARG A 308 -15.96 -21.68 5.64
CA ARG A 308 -14.59 -21.20 5.49
C ARG A 308 -13.62 -22.31 5.18
N ASP A 309 -12.79 -22.06 4.18
CA ASP A 309 -11.66 -22.90 3.80
C ASP A 309 -10.34 -22.25 4.23
N THR A 310 -10.25 -21.89 5.51
CA THR A 310 -9.08 -21.24 6.13
C THR A 310 -8.67 -21.98 7.40
N GLN A 311 -7.40 -21.95 7.80
CA GLN A 311 -6.92 -22.66 9.00
C GLN A 311 -7.65 -22.23 10.30
N TYR A 312 -8.00 -20.94 10.39
CA TYR A 312 -8.65 -20.34 11.55
C TYR A 312 -10.07 -19.88 11.24
N ARG A 313 -10.84 -19.63 12.31
CA ARG A 313 -12.26 -19.26 12.29
C ARG A 313 -13.13 -20.31 11.57
N LYS A 314 -12.76 -21.60 11.64
CA LYS A 314 -13.63 -22.69 11.20
C LYS A 314 -14.74 -22.93 12.24
N ILE A 315 -15.90 -23.33 11.74
CA ILE A 315 -17.02 -23.81 12.55
C ILE A 315 -16.85 -25.33 12.71
N LEU A 316 -16.47 -25.79 13.90
CA LEU A 316 -16.13 -27.19 14.16
C LEU A 316 -17.33 -28.13 14.03
N ASN A 317 -18.50 -27.72 14.54
CA ASN A 317 -19.76 -28.46 14.44
C ASN A 317 -20.65 -27.98 13.28
N GLU A 318 -20.05 -27.51 12.17
CA GLU A 318 -20.79 -26.95 11.03
C GLU A 318 -21.85 -27.91 10.46
N ASN A 319 -21.51 -29.20 10.32
CA ASN A 319 -22.43 -30.19 9.76
C ASN A 319 -23.66 -30.40 10.65
N GLU A 320 -23.49 -30.32 11.97
CA GLU A 320 -24.59 -30.39 12.94
C GLU A 320 -25.55 -29.21 12.76
N LEU A 321 -25.01 -27.97 12.68
CA LEU A 321 -25.81 -26.77 12.45
C LEU A 321 -26.56 -26.81 11.10
N VAL A 322 -25.91 -27.27 10.04
CA VAL A 322 -26.52 -27.38 8.71
C VAL A 322 -27.64 -28.43 8.69
N ASN A 323 -27.43 -29.58 9.34
CA ASN A 323 -28.44 -30.64 9.41
C ASN A 323 -29.66 -30.17 10.22
N ALA A 324 -29.44 -29.51 11.37
CA ALA A 324 -30.51 -28.94 12.18
C ALA A 324 -31.35 -27.89 11.42
N LEU A 325 -30.74 -27.13 10.50
CA LEU A 325 -31.49 -26.23 9.62
C LEU A 325 -32.32 -26.98 8.56
N LYS A 326 -31.79 -28.08 8.02
CA LYS A 326 -32.45 -28.88 6.97
C LYS A 326 -33.66 -29.65 7.48
N GLU A 327 -33.68 -30.00 8.76
CA GLU A 327 -34.82 -30.65 9.42
C GLU A 327 -36.07 -29.75 9.44
N ASN A 328 -35.89 -28.43 9.39
CA ASN A 328 -37.01 -27.50 9.34
C ASN A 328 -37.54 -27.33 7.91
N PRO A 329 -38.79 -27.72 7.61
CA PRO A 329 -39.35 -27.68 6.26
C PRO A 329 -39.56 -26.25 5.72
N GLU A 330 -39.53 -25.23 6.59
CA GLU A 330 -39.62 -23.83 6.18
C GLU A 330 -38.34 -23.30 5.52
N TYR A 331 -37.21 -24.02 5.62
CA TYR A 331 -35.92 -23.55 5.14
C TYR A 331 -35.47 -24.29 3.88
N LYS A 332 -34.88 -23.52 2.95
CA LYS A 332 -34.08 -24.04 1.85
C LYS A 332 -32.62 -23.70 2.14
N VAL A 333 -31.90 -24.68 2.68
CA VAL A 333 -30.55 -24.49 3.20
C VAL A 333 -29.51 -24.77 2.12
N ARG A 334 -28.56 -23.85 1.96
CA ARG A 334 -27.39 -24.01 1.08
C ARG A 334 -26.11 -23.71 1.84
N LYS A 335 -25.16 -24.64 1.81
CA LYS A 335 -23.79 -24.39 2.24
C LYS A 335 -22.95 -23.95 1.05
N VAL A 336 -22.14 -22.90 1.22
CA VAL A 336 -21.25 -22.38 0.18
C VAL A 336 -19.87 -22.07 0.73
N VAL A 337 -18.85 -22.22 -0.10
CA VAL A 337 -17.47 -21.79 0.18
C VAL A 337 -17.08 -20.83 -0.92
N TYR A 338 -16.78 -19.59 -0.57
CA TYR A 338 -16.31 -18.58 -1.52
C TYR A 338 -14.79 -18.63 -1.62
N ASN A 339 -14.31 -19.52 -2.50
CA ASN A 339 -12.91 -19.67 -2.86
C ASN A 339 -12.74 -19.49 -4.39
N LYS A 340 -11.53 -19.76 -4.91
CA LYS A 340 -11.22 -19.60 -6.34
C LYS A 340 -12.02 -20.50 -7.28
N ASN A 341 -12.69 -21.53 -6.76
CA ASN A 341 -13.45 -22.48 -7.59
C ASN A 341 -14.84 -21.94 -7.96
N VAL A 342 -15.31 -20.90 -7.27
CA VAL A 342 -16.59 -20.25 -7.56
C VAL A 342 -16.29 -18.85 -8.10
N SER A 343 -16.59 -18.61 -9.38
CA SER A 343 -16.42 -17.29 -10.01
C SER A 343 -17.13 -16.19 -9.20
N PHE A 344 -16.59 -14.98 -9.20
CA PHE A 344 -17.15 -13.89 -8.41
C PHE A 344 -18.61 -13.57 -8.78
N LYS A 345 -18.94 -13.54 -10.07
CA LYS A 345 -20.35 -13.39 -10.54
C LYS A 345 -21.28 -14.44 -9.93
N LYS A 346 -20.82 -15.69 -9.81
CA LYS A 346 -21.61 -16.75 -9.15
C LYS A 346 -21.74 -16.53 -7.64
N GLN A 347 -20.72 -16.02 -6.96
CA GLN A 347 -20.81 -15.63 -5.54
C GLN A 347 -21.85 -14.52 -5.34
N LEU A 348 -21.90 -13.54 -6.24
CA LEU A 348 -22.92 -12.48 -6.24
C LEU A 348 -24.32 -13.04 -6.48
N GLU A 349 -24.49 -13.94 -7.45
CA GLU A 349 -25.78 -14.59 -7.75
C GLU A 349 -26.33 -15.34 -6.53
N ILE A 350 -25.48 -16.11 -5.85
CA ILE A 350 -25.86 -16.84 -4.62
C ILE A 350 -26.30 -15.86 -3.55
N THR A 351 -25.48 -14.82 -3.31
CA THR A 351 -25.74 -13.80 -2.30
C THR A 351 -27.04 -13.05 -2.58
N ARG A 352 -27.24 -12.54 -3.81
CA ARG A 352 -28.45 -11.81 -4.24
C ARG A 352 -29.73 -12.63 -4.04
N ASN A 353 -29.62 -13.95 -4.06
CA ASN A 353 -30.73 -14.88 -3.89
C ASN A 353 -30.79 -15.55 -2.51
N SER A 354 -30.16 -14.94 -1.50
CA SER A 354 -30.20 -15.39 -0.09
C SER A 354 -31.12 -14.49 0.74
N ASP A 355 -31.99 -15.07 1.56
CA ASP A 355 -32.85 -14.31 2.47
C ASP A 355 -32.23 -14.18 3.88
N ILE A 356 -31.52 -15.24 4.32
CA ILE A 356 -30.69 -15.22 5.53
C ILE A 356 -29.27 -15.62 5.12
N PHE A 357 -28.30 -14.77 5.40
CA PHE A 357 -26.89 -14.99 5.09
C PHE A 357 -26.09 -15.15 6.37
N ILE A 358 -25.58 -16.36 6.60
CA ILE A 358 -24.92 -16.76 7.85
C ILE A 358 -23.43 -16.94 7.57
N GLY A 359 -22.58 -16.40 8.42
CA GLY A 359 -21.14 -16.67 8.35
C GLY A 359 -20.43 -16.22 9.63
N ILE A 360 -19.19 -16.68 9.80
CA ILE A 360 -18.30 -16.21 10.87
C ILE A 360 -17.44 -15.06 10.37
N HIS A 361 -17.04 -14.16 11.29
CA HIS A 361 -16.29 -12.94 11.00
C HIS A 361 -15.20 -13.13 9.93
N GLY A 362 -15.26 -12.34 8.86
CA GLY A 362 -14.20 -12.22 7.87
C GLY A 362 -14.70 -11.85 6.47
N ALA A 363 -13.74 -11.62 5.56
CA ALA A 363 -13.95 -10.90 4.31
C ALA A 363 -15.13 -11.39 3.46
N GLY A 364 -15.45 -12.68 3.49
CA GLY A 364 -16.60 -13.21 2.76
C GLY A 364 -17.95 -12.62 3.18
N LEU A 365 -18.09 -12.14 4.42
CA LEU A 365 -19.30 -11.46 4.91
C LEU A 365 -19.54 -10.09 4.24
N THR A 366 -18.53 -9.47 3.61
CA THR A 366 -18.72 -8.22 2.84
C THR A 366 -19.71 -8.40 1.68
N HIS A 367 -19.99 -9.64 1.26
CA HIS A 367 -21.08 -9.94 0.32
C HIS A 367 -22.44 -9.42 0.78
N LEU A 368 -22.61 -9.11 2.07
CA LEU A 368 -23.83 -8.51 2.60
C LEU A 368 -24.29 -7.24 1.86
N MET A 369 -23.38 -6.53 1.19
CA MET A 369 -23.71 -5.36 0.35
C MET A 369 -24.63 -5.71 -0.83
N PHE A 370 -24.60 -6.97 -1.27
CA PHE A 370 -25.32 -7.47 -2.44
C PHE A 370 -26.55 -8.31 -2.08
N LEU A 371 -26.90 -8.35 -0.80
CA LEU A 371 -28.14 -8.99 -0.35
C LEU A 371 -29.36 -8.18 -0.79
N PRO A 372 -30.52 -8.84 -0.96
CA PRO A 372 -31.77 -8.13 -1.20
C PRO A 372 -32.18 -7.33 0.04
N ASP A 373 -32.95 -6.26 -0.16
CA ASP A 373 -33.27 -5.28 0.90
C ASP A 373 -34.03 -5.88 2.11
N TRP A 374 -34.68 -7.03 1.94
CA TRP A 374 -35.38 -7.73 3.03
C TRP A 374 -34.50 -8.70 3.82
N ALA A 375 -33.26 -8.93 3.40
CA ALA A 375 -32.42 -9.98 3.95
C ALA A 375 -31.94 -9.67 5.37
N ALA A 376 -31.56 -10.73 6.06
CA ALA A 376 -30.88 -10.67 7.33
C ALA A 376 -29.48 -11.30 7.23
N VAL A 377 -28.50 -10.64 7.84
CA VAL A 377 -27.14 -11.17 8.05
C VAL A 377 -27.04 -11.71 9.46
N PHE A 378 -26.51 -12.91 9.61
CA PHE A 378 -26.15 -13.48 10.90
C PHE A 378 -24.65 -13.73 10.95
N GLU A 379 -23.93 -12.83 11.64
CA GLU A 379 -22.53 -13.05 12.01
C GLU A 379 -22.49 -13.97 13.23
N ILE A 380 -22.22 -15.26 13.01
CA ILE A 380 -22.29 -16.28 14.07
C ILE A 380 -21.28 -16.02 15.19
N TYR A 381 -20.17 -15.36 14.89
CA TYR A 381 -19.26 -14.83 15.88
C TYR A 381 -18.46 -13.70 15.26
N ASN A 382 -18.36 -12.59 15.98
CA ASN A 382 -17.71 -11.36 15.53
C ASN A 382 -16.21 -11.30 15.89
N CYS A 383 -15.67 -12.32 16.56
CA CYS A 383 -14.25 -12.39 16.95
C CYS A 383 -13.77 -11.12 17.67
N GLU A 384 -14.55 -10.64 18.64
CA GLU A 384 -14.27 -9.45 19.45
C GLU A 384 -14.27 -8.12 18.66
N ASP A 385 -14.84 -8.14 17.45
CA ASP A 385 -14.94 -6.98 16.56
C ASP A 385 -16.42 -6.72 16.18
N PRO A 386 -17.25 -6.28 17.15
CA PRO A 386 -18.70 -6.24 17.00
C PRO A 386 -19.22 -5.19 16.02
N ASN A 387 -18.38 -4.21 15.66
CA ASN A 387 -18.80 -3.04 14.89
C ASN A 387 -18.54 -3.23 13.39
N CYS A 388 -17.48 -3.96 12.99
CA CYS A 388 -17.05 -4.11 11.60
C CYS A 388 -18.19 -4.44 10.60
N TYR A 389 -18.82 -5.63 10.69
CA TYR A 389 -19.91 -5.99 9.77
C TYR A 389 -21.28 -5.47 10.22
N LYS A 390 -21.46 -5.21 11.52
CA LYS A 390 -22.69 -4.60 12.04
C LYS A 390 -22.92 -3.23 11.44
N ASP A 391 -21.89 -2.41 11.39
CA ASP A 391 -21.96 -1.06 10.86
C ASP A 391 -22.09 -1.07 9.34
N LEU A 392 -21.40 -1.98 8.65
CA LEU A 392 -21.59 -2.17 7.21
C LEU A 392 -23.01 -2.62 6.86
N ALA A 393 -23.60 -3.53 7.65
CA ALA A 393 -24.98 -3.95 7.51
C ALA A 393 -25.95 -2.78 7.78
N ARG A 394 -25.67 -1.95 8.78
CA ARG A 394 -26.44 -0.73 9.10
C ARG A 394 -26.38 0.28 7.95
N LEU A 395 -25.21 0.52 7.36
CA LEU A 395 -25.02 1.38 6.20
C LEU A 395 -25.79 0.86 4.98
N ARG A 396 -25.68 -0.45 4.67
CA ARG A 396 -26.44 -1.08 3.57
C ARG A 396 -27.94 -1.12 3.84
N GLY A 397 -28.37 -1.10 5.10
CA GLY A 397 -29.77 -1.17 5.48
C GLY A 397 -30.33 -2.59 5.62
N VAL A 398 -29.48 -3.60 5.80
CA VAL A 398 -29.89 -5.00 6.02
C VAL A 398 -29.84 -5.34 7.51
N LYS A 399 -30.74 -6.22 7.97
CA LYS A 399 -30.84 -6.52 9.40
C LYS A 399 -29.67 -7.38 9.86
N TYR A 400 -28.97 -6.92 10.89
CA TYR A 400 -27.83 -7.63 11.47
C TYR A 400 -28.20 -8.37 12.75
N PHE A 401 -27.78 -9.63 12.83
CA PHE A 401 -27.82 -10.47 14.02
C PHE A 401 -26.41 -10.97 14.35
N THR A 402 -26.12 -11.11 15.63
CA THR A 402 -24.87 -11.68 16.14
C THR A 402 -25.17 -12.57 17.33
N TRP A 403 -24.26 -13.51 17.58
CA TRP A 403 -24.25 -14.28 18.82
C TRP A 403 -24.04 -13.37 20.02
N LYS A 404 -24.84 -13.58 21.06
CA LYS A 404 -24.80 -12.76 22.28
C LYS A 404 -24.27 -13.50 23.49
N ASP A 405 -24.61 -14.78 23.62
CA ASP A 405 -24.26 -15.59 24.79
C ASP A 405 -22.94 -16.33 24.57
N THR A 406 -21.84 -15.73 24.99
CA THR A 406 -20.50 -16.33 24.87
C THR A 406 -20.31 -17.59 25.73
N SER A 407 -21.21 -17.88 26.69
CA SER A 407 -21.14 -19.15 27.44
C SER A 407 -21.55 -20.36 26.58
N ARG A 408 -22.22 -20.12 25.45
CA ARG A 408 -22.75 -21.13 24.52
C ARG A 408 -21.90 -21.33 23.27
N LEU A 409 -20.67 -20.83 23.27
CA LEU A 409 -19.66 -21.14 22.27
C LEU A 409 -18.46 -21.80 22.94
N VAL A 410 -17.85 -22.77 22.25
CA VAL A 410 -16.62 -23.41 22.72
C VAL A 410 -15.51 -23.08 21.75
N GLN A 411 -14.47 -22.46 22.27
CA GLN A 411 -13.24 -22.10 21.56
C GLN A 411 -12.27 -23.29 21.60
N GLN A 412 -11.70 -23.67 20.45
CA GLN A 412 -10.80 -24.83 20.33
C GLN A 412 -9.51 -24.66 21.13
N ASP A 413 -8.93 -23.46 21.05
CA ASP A 413 -7.66 -23.09 21.67
C ASP A 413 -7.63 -21.57 21.89
N PRO A 414 -6.74 -21.02 22.73
CA PRO A 414 -6.65 -19.57 22.97
C PRO A 414 -6.40 -18.71 21.71
N GLY A 415 -6.04 -19.31 20.57
CA GLY A 415 -5.79 -18.65 19.30
C GLY A 415 -4.55 -17.77 19.34
N THR A 416 -3.37 -18.30 19.05
CA THR A 416 -2.14 -17.50 19.15
C THR A 416 -1.94 -16.67 17.88
N HIS A 417 -1.86 -15.34 18.02
CA HIS A 417 -1.46 -14.47 16.92
C HIS A 417 -0.06 -14.87 16.40
N PRO A 418 0.23 -14.77 15.09
CA PRO A 418 1.57 -15.04 14.53
C PRO A 418 2.73 -14.24 15.16
N ASP A 419 2.41 -13.19 15.92
CA ASP A 419 3.36 -12.29 16.59
C ASP A 419 3.31 -12.44 18.13
N GLY A 420 2.58 -13.43 18.65
CA GLY A 420 2.39 -13.71 20.07
C GLY A 420 1.09 -13.15 20.67
N GLY A 421 0.56 -13.82 21.69
CA GLY A 421 -0.68 -13.42 22.39
C GLY A 421 -1.94 -14.12 21.87
N ALA A 422 -2.93 -14.31 22.75
CA ALA A 422 -4.23 -14.87 22.40
C ALA A 422 -5.06 -13.86 21.61
N HIS A 423 -5.70 -14.29 20.52
CA HIS A 423 -6.55 -13.46 19.68
C HIS A 423 -7.65 -14.30 19.01
N ALA A 424 -8.90 -13.89 19.20
CA ALA A 424 -10.10 -14.55 18.69
C ALA A 424 -10.17 -14.78 17.16
N LYS A 425 -9.30 -14.14 16.35
CA LYS A 425 -9.28 -14.32 14.89
C LYS A 425 -8.41 -15.52 14.44
N PHE A 426 -7.64 -16.12 15.36
CA PHE A 426 -6.65 -17.18 15.10
C PHE A 426 -6.99 -18.51 15.80
N THR A 427 -8.28 -18.79 16.00
CA THR A 427 -8.78 -20.05 16.56
C THR A 427 -10.07 -20.50 15.89
N ASN A 428 -10.55 -21.71 16.20
CA ASN A 428 -11.79 -22.28 15.69
C ASN A 428 -12.84 -22.40 16.79
N TYR A 429 -14.11 -22.51 16.38
CA TYR A 429 -15.24 -22.39 17.30
C TYR A 429 -16.29 -23.47 17.03
N SER A 430 -16.93 -23.95 18.08
CA SER A 430 -18.21 -24.68 18.01
C SER A 430 -19.30 -23.91 18.73
N PHE A 431 -20.55 -24.11 18.30
CA PHE A 431 -21.69 -23.29 18.69
C PHE A 431 -22.88 -24.15 19.15
N ASP A 432 -23.59 -23.72 20.19
CA ASP A 432 -24.82 -24.38 20.64
C ASP A 432 -25.92 -24.38 19.56
N VAL A 433 -26.39 -25.56 19.17
CA VAL A 433 -27.38 -25.71 18.10
C VAL A 433 -28.69 -25.01 18.43
N LYS A 434 -29.14 -25.05 19.69
CA LYS A 434 -30.43 -24.47 20.10
C LYS A 434 -30.42 -22.95 19.99
N GLU A 435 -29.37 -22.30 20.49
CA GLU A 435 -29.21 -20.84 20.38
C GLU A 435 -29.05 -20.41 18.93
N PHE A 436 -28.28 -21.17 18.13
CA PHE A 436 -28.14 -20.93 16.70
C PHE A 436 -29.51 -20.92 15.99
N LEU A 437 -30.33 -21.94 16.18
CA LEU A 437 -31.68 -22.03 15.59
C LEU A 437 -32.60 -20.92 16.09
N ARG A 438 -32.51 -20.52 17.36
CA ARG A 438 -33.28 -19.42 17.92
C ARG A 438 -32.99 -18.11 17.19
N ILE A 439 -31.72 -17.79 16.95
CA ILE A 439 -31.32 -16.57 16.22
C ILE A 439 -31.77 -16.64 14.76
N VAL A 440 -31.61 -17.79 14.09
CA VAL A 440 -32.10 -17.97 12.71
C VAL A 440 -33.61 -17.79 12.61
N SER A 441 -34.37 -18.24 13.62
CA SER A 441 -35.83 -18.01 13.70
C SER A 441 -36.18 -16.52 13.83
N LEU A 442 -35.41 -15.73 14.58
CA LEU A 442 -35.57 -14.28 14.65
C LEU A 442 -35.29 -13.61 13.29
N ALA A 443 -34.23 -14.03 12.59
CA ALA A 443 -33.92 -13.57 11.25
C ALA A 443 -35.03 -13.91 10.25
N ARG A 444 -35.57 -15.14 10.32
CA ARG A 444 -36.74 -15.57 9.52
C ARG A 444 -37.95 -14.68 9.77
N ASN A 445 -38.25 -14.37 11.04
CA ASN A 445 -39.37 -13.50 11.38
C ASN A 445 -39.21 -12.11 10.77
N HIS A 446 -38.00 -11.53 10.84
CA HIS A 446 -37.71 -10.25 10.18
C HIS A 446 -38.00 -10.31 8.68
N VAL A 447 -37.46 -11.32 7.98
CA VAL A 447 -37.66 -11.50 6.53
C VAL A 447 -39.14 -11.62 6.17
N LYS A 448 -39.90 -12.49 6.86
CA LYS A 448 -41.32 -12.75 6.57
C LYS A 448 -42.19 -11.49 6.73
N HIS A 449 -41.88 -10.63 7.70
CA HIS A 449 -42.62 -9.40 7.96
C HIS A 449 -42.17 -8.22 7.09
N HIS A 450 -41.05 -8.33 6.37
CA HIS A 450 -40.54 -7.25 5.55
C HIS A 450 -41.45 -6.96 4.34
N ASN A 451 -41.85 -5.70 4.15
CA ASN A 451 -42.80 -5.31 3.10
C ASN A 451 -42.31 -5.67 1.69
N ALA A 452 -41.02 -5.46 1.39
CA ALA A 452 -40.44 -5.80 0.08
C ALA A 452 -40.49 -7.31 -0.20
N PHE A 453 -40.28 -8.15 0.82
CA PHE A 453 -40.39 -9.61 0.70
C PHE A 453 -41.83 -10.02 0.41
N ARG A 454 -42.80 -9.46 1.14
CA ARG A 454 -44.23 -9.74 0.92
C ARG A 454 -44.66 -9.34 -0.50
N LYS A 455 -44.23 -8.17 -0.99
CA LYS A 455 -44.49 -7.72 -2.37
C LYS A 455 -43.86 -8.67 -3.40
N PHE A 456 -42.60 -9.04 -3.19
CA PHE A 456 -41.87 -9.98 -4.05
C PHE A 456 -42.53 -11.37 -4.11
N ASN A 457 -43.13 -11.81 -3.00
CA ASN A 457 -43.83 -13.10 -2.94
C ASN A 457 -45.29 -13.01 -3.45
N ASN A 458 -45.97 -11.87 -3.26
CA ASN A 458 -47.37 -11.67 -3.65
C ASN A 458 -47.54 -11.34 -5.14
N SER A 459 -46.55 -10.72 -5.79
CA SER A 459 -46.55 -10.52 -7.25
C SER A 459 -46.70 -11.84 -8.03
N HIS A 460 -46.44 -12.98 -7.38
CA HIS A 460 -46.57 -14.32 -7.95
C HIS A 460 -47.90 -15.02 -7.64
N GLY A 461 -48.61 -14.61 -6.59
CA GLY A 461 -49.91 -15.20 -6.23
C GLY A 461 -51.05 -14.86 -7.21
N LYS A 462 -50.88 -13.82 -8.03
CA LYS A 462 -51.81 -13.46 -9.10
C LYS A 462 -51.65 -14.30 -10.37
N ILE A 463 -50.44 -14.80 -10.66
CA ILE A 463 -50.16 -15.53 -11.92
C ILE A 463 -50.65 -16.99 -11.83
N GLN A 464 -50.67 -17.60 -10.64
CA GLN A 464 -51.11 -18.99 -10.47
C GLN A 464 -52.64 -19.19 -10.45
N ASN A 465 -53.43 -18.14 -10.25
CA ASN A 465 -54.89 -18.24 -10.28
C ASN A 465 -55.48 -18.07 -11.70
N ASP A 466 -54.75 -17.44 -12.62
CA ASP A 466 -55.19 -17.27 -14.02
C ASP A 466 -54.80 -18.46 -14.93
N THR A 467 -54.01 -19.42 -14.44
CA THR A 467 -53.55 -20.60 -15.22
C THR A 467 -54.38 -21.88 -14.98
N LYS A 468 -55.60 -21.78 -14.43
CA LYS A 468 -56.50 -22.94 -14.24
C LYS A 468 -57.50 -23.17 -15.37
N THR A 469 -57.38 -22.44 -16.47
CA THR A 469 -58.14 -22.68 -17.69
C THR A 469 -57.19 -22.62 -18.88
N THR A 470 -57.27 -23.66 -19.71
CA THR A 470 -56.58 -23.91 -21.00
C THR A 470 -55.22 -24.61 -20.94
N ASP A 471 -55.28 -25.93 -21.08
CA ASP A 471 -54.20 -26.78 -21.60
C ASP A 471 -53.98 -26.47 -23.08
N ASN A 472 -52.73 -26.15 -23.45
CA ASN A 472 -52.04 -26.64 -24.65
C ASN A 472 -50.59 -26.12 -24.65
N GLU A 473 -49.66 -27.05 -24.85
CA GLU A 473 -48.21 -26.81 -24.92
C GLU A 473 -47.80 -26.06 -26.21
N ASP A 474 -46.61 -25.46 -26.12
CA ASP A 474 -45.85 -24.73 -27.15
C ASP A 474 -46.31 -23.33 -27.54
N LEU A 475 -45.94 -22.35 -26.72
CA LEU A 475 -45.20 -21.18 -27.23
C LEU A 475 -44.33 -20.54 -26.14
N SER A 476 -43.03 -20.65 -26.39
CA SER A 476 -41.92 -20.04 -25.68
C SER A 476 -41.96 -18.50 -25.69
N TYR A 477 -41.46 -17.90 -24.61
CA TYR A 477 -41.06 -16.49 -24.48
C TYR A 477 -42.10 -15.44 -24.87
N GLN A 478 -42.95 -15.03 -23.91
CA GLN A 478 -43.25 -13.62 -23.63
C GLN A 478 -44.28 -13.50 -22.50
N LEU A 479 -44.28 -12.33 -21.84
CA LEU A 479 -45.27 -11.78 -20.92
C LEU A 479 -44.95 -11.81 -19.41
N PHE A 480 -43.95 -10.99 -19.03
CA PHE A 480 -44.27 -9.69 -18.43
C PHE A 480 -43.65 -8.58 -19.27
N GLY A 481 -44.46 -8.11 -20.22
CA GLY A 481 -44.28 -6.93 -21.04
C GLY A 481 -45.58 -6.72 -21.81
N ILE A 482 -46.35 -5.69 -21.48
CA ILE A 482 -47.47 -5.13 -22.28
C ILE A 482 -47.54 -3.66 -21.85
N GLN A 483 -47.56 -2.62 -22.69
CA GLN A 483 -48.08 -2.37 -24.05
C GLN A 483 -47.02 -1.59 -24.85
N HIS A 484 -46.79 -1.79 -26.15
CA HIS A 484 -47.72 -1.69 -27.27
C HIS A 484 -47.26 -2.52 -28.48
N SER A 485 -48.16 -3.34 -29.02
CA SER A 485 -48.21 -3.71 -30.43
C SER A 485 -49.65 -3.61 -30.92
N PHE A 486 -50.07 -2.38 -31.21
CA PHE A 486 -51.15 -2.10 -32.16
C PHE A 486 -50.50 -1.17 -33.19
N ILE A 487 -50.24 -1.70 -34.39
CA ILE A 487 -49.96 -1.07 -35.70
C ILE A 487 -49.06 -2.05 -36.48
N ALA A 488 -49.65 -3.07 -37.08
CA ALA A 488 -49.13 -3.79 -38.25
C ALA A 488 -50.24 -4.64 -38.89
N GLN A 489 -51.42 -4.06 -39.13
CA GLN A 489 -52.44 -4.64 -40.00
C GLN A 489 -53.34 -3.55 -40.62
N SER A 490 -52.72 -2.46 -41.05
CA SER A 490 -53.38 -1.48 -41.91
C SER A 490 -52.32 -0.90 -42.84
N ILE A 491 -52.57 -1.03 -44.14
CA ILE A 491 -51.81 -0.52 -45.28
C ILE A 491 -50.81 -1.54 -45.91
N THR A 492 -51.35 -2.69 -46.32
CA THR A 492 -51.18 -3.17 -47.71
C THR A 492 -52.54 -3.06 -48.40
N SER A 493 -52.91 -1.85 -48.81
CA SER A 493 -53.94 -1.57 -49.84
C SER A 493 -54.19 -0.06 -49.93
N SER A 494 -54.54 0.40 -51.14
CA SER A 494 -54.88 1.78 -51.55
C SER A 494 -53.72 2.72 -51.88
N THR A 495 -53.12 2.46 -53.04
CA THR A 495 -52.77 3.51 -54.01
C THR A 495 -54.02 4.30 -54.41
N SER A 496 -54.08 5.61 -54.15
CA SER A 496 -54.59 6.66 -55.05
C SER A 496 -54.85 8.02 -54.34
N SER A 497 -54.44 9.09 -55.02
CA SER A 497 -54.84 10.51 -54.89
C SER A 497 -54.56 11.34 -53.60
N THR A 498 -53.60 12.25 -53.75
CA THR A 498 -53.56 13.68 -53.34
C THR A 498 -53.95 14.13 -51.91
N SER A 499 -52.94 14.48 -51.10
CA SER A 499 -52.88 15.75 -50.33
C SER A 499 -51.49 15.94 -49.68
N SER A 500 -50.94 17.15 -49.79
CA SER A 500 -49.55 17.52 -49.43
C SER A 500 -49.22 17.52 -47.93
N ASN A 501 -50.20 17.30 -47.05
CA ASN A 501 -50.00 17.34 -45.60
C ASN A 501 -49.71 15.98 -44.94
N LYS A 502 -49.68 14.88 -45.72
CA LYS A 502 -49.30 13.54 -45.21
C LYS A 502 -47.83 13.17 -45.43
N LEU A 503 -47.08 13.89 -46.28
CA LEU A 503 -45.67 13.60 -46.54
C LEU A 503 -44.76 14.03 -45.37
N SER A 504 -45.05 15.15 -44.70
CA SER A 504 -44.27 15.65 -43.55
C SER A 504 -44.36 14.72 -42.34
N SER A 505 -45.53 14.12 -42.10
CA SER A 505 -45.76 13.15 -41.03
C SER A 505 -45.05 11.80 -41.25
N ILE A 506 -44.89 11.38 -42.51
CA ILE A 506 -44.23 10.11 -42.88
C ILE A 506 -42.70 10.28 -42.84
N VAL A 507 -42.16 11.42 -43.31
CA VAL A 507 -40.72 11.73 -43.25
C VAL A 507 -40.25 11.93 -41.79
N ALA A 508 -41.09 12.54 -40.94
CA ALA A 508 -40.78 12.67 -39.50
C ALA A 508 -40.73 11.33 -38.76
N ARG A 509 -41.47 10.31 -39.21
CA ARG A 509 -41.46 8.97 -38.59
C ARG A 509 -40.34 8.05 -39.09
N ILE A 510 -39.85 8.24 -40.32
CA ILE A 510 -38.73 7.45 -40.86
C ILE A 510 -37.38 7.89 -40.22
N THR A 511 -37.27 9.14 -39.79
CA THR A 511 -36.01 9.71 -39.25
C THR A 511 -35.65 9.19 -37.84
N ILE A 512 -36.60 8.59 -37.11
CA ILE A 512 -36.39 8.09 -35.74
C ILE A 512 -35.67 6.72 -35.71
N HIS A 513 -35.48 6.05 -36.86
CA HIS A 513 -34.88 4.70 -36.92
C HIS A 513 -33.58 4.55 -37.73
N MET A 514 -32.90 5.64 -38.12
CA MET A 514 -31.61 5.53 -38.83
C MET A 514 -30.39 5.76 -37.93
N GLN A 515 -29.35 4.92 -38.08
CA GLN A 515 -28.07 5.08 -37.39
C GLN A 515 -27.27 6.29 -37.94
N TYR A 516 -26.48 6.94 -37.07
CA TYR A 516 -25.70 8.17 -37.28
C TYR A 516 -24.94 8.31 -38.62
N PRO A 517 -24.36 7.27 -39.25
CA PRO A 517 -23.65 7.42 -40.52
C PRO A 517 -24.56 7.81 -41.71
N ALA A 518 -25.85 7.45 -41.68
CA ALA A 518 -26.78 7.72 -42.77
C ALA A 518 -27.28 9.18 -42.77
N LEU A 519 -27.38 9.81 -41.60
CA LEU A 519 -27.79 11.22 -41.43
C LEU A 519 -26.70 12.21 -41.90
N ALA A 520 -25.43 11.86 -41.75
CA ALA A 520 -24.31 12.66 -42.25
C ALA A 520 -24.28 12.73 -43.79
N ASN A 521 -24.52 11.60 -44.47
CA ASN A 521 -24.64 11.57 -45.93
C ASN A 521 -25.86 12.35 -46.44
N LEU A 522 -26.98 12.35 -45.71
CA LEU A 522 -28.16 13.14 -46.08
C LEU A 522 -27.90 14.66 -45.97
N LEU A 523 -27.11 15.09 -44.98
CA LEU A 523 -26.74 16.49 -44.79
C LEU A 523 -25.81 17.00 -45.91
N GLU A 524 -24.90 16.16 -46.42
CA GLU A 524 -24.08 16.50 -47.60
C GLU A 524 -24.91 16.60 -48.88
N ILE A 525 -25.87 15.69 -49.09
CA ILE A 525 -26.76 15.73 -50.26
C ILE A 525 -27.64 17.00 -50.22
N LEU A 526 -28.16 17.40 -49.05
CA LEU A 526 -28.99 18.59 -48.91
C LEU A 526 -28.21 19.92 -49.01
N LYS A 527 -26.90 19.93 -48.70
CA LYS A 527 -26.01 21.08 -48.97
C LYS A 527 -25.89 21.38 -50.46
N SER A 528 -25.98 20.38 -51.32
CA SER A 528 -25.92 20.56 -52.78
C SER A 528 -27.20 21.18 -53.38
N GLN A 529 -28.33 21.18 -52.67
CA GLN A 529 -29.63 21.64 -53.19
C GLN A 529 -30.13 22.98 -52.61
N ASN A 530 -29.31 23.72 -51.85
CA ASN A 530 -29.61 25.07 -51.32
C ASN A 530 -30.94 25.20 -50.55
N ASN A 531 -31.43 24.14 -49.91
CA ASN A 531 -32.67 24.18 -49.12
C ASN A 531 -32.37 24.39 -47.63
N VAL A 532 -32.29 25.66 -47.23
CA VAL A 532 -31.80 26.12 -45.91
C VAL A 532 -32.68 25.65 -44.74
N VAL A 533 -33.99 25.53 -44.95
CA VAL A 533 -34.92 25.14 -43.87
C VAL A 533 -34.75 23.67 -43.50
N MET A 534 -34.58 22.77 -44.47
CA MET A 534 -34.31 21.36 -44.21
C MET A 534 -32.91 21.14 -43.63
N GLN A 535 -31.93 21.94 -44.03
CA GLN A 535 -30.58 21.89 -43.43
C GLN A 535 -30.62 22.25 -41.94
N LEU A 536 -31.37 23.29 -41.55
CA LEU A 536 -31.53 23.70 -40.15
C LEU A 536 -32.24 22.64 -39.31
N ILE A 537 -33.24 21.94 -39.87
CA ILE A 537 -33.97 20.87 -39.17
C ILE A 537 -33.05 19.66 -38.94
N VAL A 538 -32.31 19.21 -39.96
CA VAL A 538 -31.38 18.08 -39.81
C VAL A 538 -30.22 18.45 -38.89
N TYR A 539 -29.73 19.70 -38.94
CA TYR A 539 -28.70 20.20 -38.03
C TYR A 539 -29.20 20.26 -36.57
N SER A 540 -30.43 20.73 -36.35
CA SER A 540 -31.11 20.71 -35.03
C SER A 540 -31.31 19.28 -34.52
N CYS A 541 -31.62 18.30 -35.38
CA CYS A 541 -31.71 16.89 -34.99
C CYS A 541 -30.34 16.25 -34.69
N ILE A 542 -29.28 16.61 -35.42
CA ILE A 542 -27.90 16.12 -35.15
C ILE A 542 -27.39 16.70 -33.83
N HIS A 543 -27.72 17.95 -33.52
CA HIS A 543 -27.24 18.66 -32.33
C HIS A 543 -28.25 18.73 -31.19
N ASN A 544 -29.42 18.09 -31.32
CA ASN A 544 -30.48 18.00 -30.33
C ASN A 544 -30.92 19.36 -29.73
N ILE A 545 -31.06 20.39 -30.57
CA ILE A 545 -31.48 21.73 -30.15
C ILE A 545 -33.00 21.84 -30.26
N HIS A 546 -33.67 22.10 -29.12
CA HIS A 546 -35.13 22.25 -29.05
C HIS A 546 -35.54 23.69 -29.40
N ILE A 547 -36.36 23.88 -30.44
CA ILE A 547 -36.90 25.19 -30.83
C ILE A 547 -38.34 25.29 -30.26
N PRO A 548 -38.63 26.18 -29.29
CA PRO A 548 -39.98 26.32 -28.75
C PRO A 548 -40.86 27.15 -29.69
N GLU A 549 -42.08 26.68 -29.95
CA GLU A 549 -43.10 27.42 -30.69
C GLU A 549 -43.70 28.54 -29.81
N SER A 550 -43.16 29.75 -29.86
CA SER A 550 -43.88 30.97 -29.44
C SER A 550 -43.34 32.22 -30.13
N ASN A 551 -44.27 33.10 -30.53
CA ASN A 551 -44.07 34.17 -31.51
C ASN A 551 -43.41 35.45 -30.95
N GLU A 552 -42.85 35.42 -29.73
CA GLU A 552 -42.34 36.62 -29.04
C GLU A 552 -40.80 36.77 -29.09
N TYR A 553 -40.07 35.80 -29.63
CA TYR A 553 -38.60 35.89 -29.78
C TYR A 553 -38.12 36.35 -31.16
N PHE A 554 -39.03 36.58 -32.11
CA PHE A 554 -38.68 37.00 -33.47
C PHE A 554 -38.18 38.46 -33.51
N GLU A 555 -38.78 39.35 -32.72
CA GLU A 555 -38.35 40.74 -32.53
C GLU A 555 -36.98 40.84 -31.85
N LEU A 556 -36.70 39.97 -30.87
CA LEU A 556 -35.44 39.96 -30.13
C LEU A 556 -34.27 39.46 -30.99
N ILE A 557 -34.51 38.50 -31.88
CA ILE A 557 -33.51 38.01 -32.84
C ILE A 557 -33.25 39.06 -33.94
N LEU A 558 -34.27 39.80 -34.38
CA LEU A 558 -34.09 40.95 -35.29
C LEU A 558 -33.29 42.09 -34.63
N LEU A 559 -33.52 42.39 -33.35
CA LEU A 559 -32.75 43.39 -32.59
C LEU A 559 -31.28 42.98 -32.42
N ILE A 560 -31.02 41.70 -32.16
CA ILE A 560 -29.66 41.15 -32.01
C ILE A 560 -28.91 41.15 -33.36
N ILE A 561 -29.60 40.87 -34.47
CA ILE A 561 -29.02 40.96 -35.82
C ILE A 561 -28.74 42.42 -36.23
N MET A 562 -29.57 43.38 -35.80
CA MET A 562 -29.31 44.82 -36.00
C MET A 562 -28.17 45.35 -35.10
N LEU A 563 -28.03 44.85 -33.87
CA LEU A 563 -26.96 45.22 -32.94
C LEU A 563 -25.59 44.64 -33.31
N LEU A 564 -25.56 43.46 -33.95
CA LEU A 564 -24.32 42.81 -34.37
C LEU A 564 -23.72 43.38 -35.67
N ASN A 565 -24.49 44.18 -36.43
CA ASN A 565 -24.00 44.80 -37.67
C ASN A 565 -23.47 46.25 -37.52
N ASN A 566 -23.40 46.81 -36.30
CA ASN A 566 -23.04 48.22 -36.10
C ASN A 566 -22.01 48.50 -34.99
N LEU A 567 -21.03 47.61 -34.82
CA LEU A 567 -19.88 47.84 -33.92
C LEU A 567 -18.53 47.64 -34.65
N THR A 568 -18.31 48.45 -35.67
CA THR A 568 -16.97 48.98 -35.98
C THR A 568 -17.06 50.48 -35.83
N ILE A 569 -16.62 51.04 -34.69
CA ILE A 569 -16.15 52.43 -34.46
C ILE A 569 -16.00 52.66 -32.93
N ALA A 570 -14.93 53.39 -32.58
CA ALA A 570 -14.65 54.08 -31.30
C ALA A 570 -13.81 53.36 -30.23
N LYS A 571 -12.50 53.69 -30.29
CA LYS A 571 -11.56 53.83 -29.18
C LYS A 571 -11.96 54.98 -28.22
N SER A 572 -11.38 54.92 -27.02
CA SER A 572 -11.13 55.99 -26.02
C SER A 572 -12.27 56.31 -25.04
N TYR A 573 -11.99 56.17 -23.72
CA TYR A 573 -12.02 57.25 -22.72
C TYR A 573 -11.71 56.73 -21.28
N MET A 574 -10.63 57.32 -20.72
CA MET A 574 -10.27 57.70 -19.35
C MET A 574 -10.62 56.96 -18.04
N GLU A 575 -9.57 56.96 -17.21
CA GLU A 575 -9.40 56.83 -15.74
C GLU A 575 -10.40 57.63 -14.85
N VAL A 576 -10.53 57.24 -13.57
CA VAL A 576 -10.12 58.03 -12.36
C VAL A 576 -10.58 57.39 -11.02
N LYS A 577 -9.57 57.18 -10.13
CA LYS A 577 -9.49 57.22 -8.65
C LYS A 577 -10.65 56.77 -7.73
N THR A 578 -10.28 56.03 -6.67
CA THR A 578 -10.27 56.57 -5.28
C THR A 578 -9.38 55.75 -4.32
N LYS A 579 -8.60 56.48 -3.51
CA LYS A 579 -7.76 56.06 -2.39
C LYS A 579 -8.58 56.05 -1.09
N ARG A 580 -8.21 55.20 -0.12
CA ARG A 580 -8.07 55.59 1.30
C ARG A 580 -7.16 54.60 2.07
N SER A 581 -6.10 55.17 2.66
CA SER A 581 -5.15 54.63 3.65
C SER A 581 -5.78 54.59 5.06
N PHE A 582 -5.30 53.80 6.03
CA PHE A 582 -4.21 54.13 6.98
C PHE A 582 -4.06 53.01 8.08
N PRO A 583 -3.05 53.02 8.99
CA PRO A 583 -2.01 51.98 9.08
C PRO A 583 -1.85 51.37 10.50
N PHE A 584 -0.88 50.47 10.67
CA PHE A 584 0.08 50.50 11.79
C PHE A 584 1.35 49.71 11.41
N ASP A 585 2.49 50.42 11.42
CA ASP A 585 3.86 49.90 11.35
C ASP A 585 4.38 49.67 12.78
N GLU A 586 5.27 48.69 12.96
CA GLU A 586 6.59 48.96 13.56
C GLU A 586 7.60 47.84 13.21
N ASP A 587 8.75 48.32 12.76
CA ASP A 587 9.89 47.62 12.16
C ASP A 587 10.76 46.85 13.16
N PHE A 588 11.50 45.84 12.65
CA PHE A 588 12.96 45.81 12.86
C PHE A 588 13.69 45.12 11.69
N VAL A 589 14.58 45.90 11.10
CA VAL A 589 15.54 45.67 10.00
C VAL A 589 16.83 45.06 10.61
N THR A 590 17.66 44.16 10.03
CA THR A 590 18.45 44.25 8.78
C THR A 590 19.26 42.95 8.52
N ASN A 591 19.38 42.60 7.22
CA ASN A 591 20.56 42.16 6.46
C ASN A 591 21.47 40.97 6.86
N ASN A 592 21.62 39.98 5.96
CA ASN A 592 22.70 40.02 4.95
C ASN A 592 22.68 38.87 3.91
N GLN A 593 22.68 39.29 2.64
CA GLN A 593 23.26 38.76 1.40
C GLN A 593 23.95 37.37 1.35
N VAL A 594 23.58 36.55 0.34
CA VAL A 594 24.55 35.68 -0.38
C VAL A 594 24.28 35.71 -1.90
N LYS A 595 25.36 35.94 -2.64
CA LYS A 595 25.49 36.13 -4.09
C LYS A 595 25.40 34.81 -4.89
N LYS A 596 24.82 34.90 -6.10
CA LYS A 596 24.99 33.97 -7.24
C LYS A 596 26.43 34.00 -7.76
N PHE A 597 26.99 32.87 -8.21
CA PHE A 597 27.87 32.80 -9.39
C PHE A 597 27.95 31.39 -10.02
N LYS A 598 27.86 31.35 -11.36
CA LYS A 598 28.05 30.25 -12.32
C LYS A 598 29.52 29.81 -12.42
N VAL A 599 29.81 28.57 -12.81
CA VAL A 599 31.04 28.20 -13.56
C VAL A 599 30.75 27.11 -14.61
N HIS A 600 31.50 27.22 -15.71
CA HIS A 600 31.41 26.68 -17.07
C HIS A 600 31.63 25.18 -17.30
N ILE A 601 31.04 24.75 -18.42
CA ILE A 601 31.25 23.55 -19.24
C ILE A 601 32.61 23.63 -19.95
N ASN A 602 33.28 22.48 -20.14
CA ASN A 602 34.15 22.26 -21.31
C ASN A 602 33.90 20.87 -21.91
N GLU A 603 33.57 20.88 -23.19
CA GLU A 603 33.41 19.73 -24.08
C GLU A 603 34.76 19.20 -24.57
N THR A 604 34.85 17.90 -24.87
CA THR A 604 35.60 17.45 -26.05
C THR A 604 34.97 16.17 -26.60
N ARG A 605 34.37 16.28 -27.79
CA ARG A 605 33.96 15.19 -28.68
C ARG A 605 35.15 14.75 -29.54
N ASN A 606 35.14 13.47 -29.95
CA ASN A 606 35.67 12.86 -31.20
C ASN A 606 36.11 11.41 -30.88
N SER A 607 35.86 10.33 -31.64
CA SER A 607 35.21 10.06 -32.93
C SER A 607 35.07 8.51 -32.99
N ILE A 608 33.90 7.94 -33.29
CA ILE A 608 33.52 7.33 -34.59
C ILE A 608 34.04 5.88 -34.84
N ASN A 609 33.05 4.99 -35.04
CA ASN A 609 32.93 3.84 -35.97
C ASN A 609 33.18 2.38 -35.53
N ASN A 610 32.07 1.62 -35.71
CA ASN A 610 31.90 0.34 -36.46
C ASN A 610 32.62 -0.92 -35.94
N MET A 611 32.09 -2.13 -36.03
CA MET A 611 30.79 -2.70 -36.41
C MET A 611 30.82 -4.16 -35.92
N SER A 612 29.62 -4.72 -35.80
CA SER A 612 29.19 -6.08 -35.49
C SER A 612 29.87 -7.27 -36.23
N GLU A 613 29.94 -8.37 -35.47
CA GLU A 613 29.55 -9.75 -35.81
C GLU A 613 30.47 -10.75 -36.54
N HIS A 614 30.42 -11.97 -35.98
CA HIS A 614 30.77 -13.30 -36.50
C HIS A 614 32.25 -13.73 -36.55
N ASN A 615 32.64 -14.58 -35.59
CA ASN A 615 32.63 -16.03 -35.85
C ASN A 615 32.83 -16.89 -34.59
N PHE A 616 31.91 -17.85 -34.47
CA PHE A 616 31.85 -18.89 -33.46
C PHE A 616 32.82 -20.04 -33.84
N THR A 617 33.44 -20.64 -32.82
CA THR A 617 33.98 -22.01 -32.81
C THR A 617 35.16 -22.38 -33.74
N LYS A 618 36.36 -22.52 -33.15
CA LYS A 618 36.98 -23.85 -32.94
C LYS A 618 38.12 -23.78 -31.93
N ARG A 619 38.09 -24.76 -31.02
CA ARG A 619 39.09 -25.09 -30.00
C ARG A 619 40.51 -25.10 -30.58
N SER A 620 41.48 -24.54 -29.87
CA SER A 620 42.40 -25.29 -29.01
C SER A 620 43.69 -24.51 -28.73
N LYS A 621 44.01 -24.39 -27.44
CA LYS A 621 45.35 -24.32 -26.81
C LYS A 621 46.36 -23.25 -27.31
N VAL A 622 46.84 -22.53 -26.28
CA VAL A 622 48.15 -21.89 -26.09
C VAL A 622 48.15 -20.36 -26.17
N GLN A 623 48.37 -19.78 -24.98
CA GLN A 623 48.90 -18.45 -24.64
C GLN A 623 48.02 -17.21 -24.87
N SER A 624 47.44 -16.72 -23.77
CA SER A 624 47.51 -15.28 -23.42
C SER A 624 47.49 -15.11 -21.90
N SER A 625 48.57 -14.53 -21.39
CA SER A 625 48.96 -14.30 -20.01
C SER A 625 48.11 -13.26 -19.27
N GLU A 626 47.79 -13.59 -18.01
CA GLU A 626 47.55 -12.76 -16.81
C GLU A 626 46.97 -11.34 -16.93
N ALA A 627 45.66 -11.23 -16.67
CA ALA A 627 45.06 -10.08 -16.01
C ALA A 627 44.71 -10.46 -14.56
N SER A 628 45.56 -10.08 -13.61
CA SER A 628 45.37 -10.33 -12.17
C SER A 628 44.17 -9.54 -11.62
N LYS A 629 43.10 -10.23 -11.21
CA LYS A 629 42.02 -9.66 -10.40
C LYS A 629 42.58 -9.18 -9.05
N ARG A 630 42.63 -7.87 -8.80
CA ARG A 630 42.98 -7.33 -7.47
C ARG A 630 41.86 -7.68 -6.47
N VAL A 631 42.13 -8.62 -5.58
CA VAL A 631 41.26 -9.01 -4.45
C VAL A 631 41.37 -7.98 -3.31
N SER A 632 40.24 -7.59 -2.71
CA SER A 632 40.17 -6.59 -1.62
C SER A 632 40.86 -7.07 -0.34
N LEU A 633 41.28 -6.12 0.50
CA LEU A 633 41.94 -6.42 1.78
C LEU A 633 41.03 -7.19 2.73
N VAL A 634 39.74 -6.88 2.74
CA VAL A 634 38.72 -7.61 3.55
C VAL A 634 38.69 -9.10 3.19
N GLU A 635 38.80 -9.44 1.91
CA GLU A 635 38.78 -10.84 1.47
C GLU A 635 40.13 -11.53 1.75
N LYS A 636 41.25 -10.83 1.57
CA LYS A 636 42.60 -11.34 1.91
C LYS A 636 42.77 -11.62 3.40
N MET A 637 42.18 -10.78 4.25
CA MET A 637 42.24 -10.90 5.71
C MET A 637 41.21 -11.88 6.29
N ARG A 638 40.41 -12.56 5.46
CA ARG A 638 39.43 -13.51 5.97
C ARG A 638 40.15 -14.72 6.58
N PRO A 639 39.93 -15.04 7.87
CA PRO A 639 40.63 -16.14 8.53
C PRO A 639 40.22 -17.49 7.94
N THR A 640 41.20 -18.40 7.89
CA THR A 640 41.05 -19.76 7.37
C THR A 640 41.13 -20.83 8.45
N SER A 641 41.59 -20.48 9.66
CA SER A 641 41.68 -21.37 10.83
C SER A 641 41.13 -20.68 12.09
N ILE A 642 40.77 -21.47 13.09
CA ILE A 642 40.27 -20.96 14.39
C ILE A 642 41.35 -20.11 15.08
N ALA A 643 42.63 -20.50 14.99
CA ALA A 643 43.73 -19.75 15.59
C ALA A 643 43.92 -18.34 14.97
N ALA A 644 43.54 -18.16 13.70
CA ALA A 644 43.58 -16.86 13.03
C ALA A 644 42.35 -15.99 13.30
N TYR A 645 41.29 -16.55 13.90
CA TYR A 645 40.04 -15.84 14.15
C TYR A 645 40.13 -14.99 15.42
N VAL A 646 39.90 -13.68 15.28
CA VAL A 646 40.02 -12.73 16.38
C VAL A 646 38.64 -12.40 16.96
N GLY A 647 38.49 -12.55 18.27
CA GLY A 647 37.26 -12.25 19.01
C GLY A 647 36.29 -13.44 19.13
N GLN A 648 35.09 -13.17 19.66
CA GLN A 648 34.03 -14.16 19.91
C GLN A 648 34.47 -15.37 20.77
N LYS A 649 35.31 -15.16 21.79
CA LYS A 649 35.80 -16.23 22.70
C LYS A 649 34.66 -16.99 23.40
N GLN A 650 33.51 -16.35 23.59
CA GLN A 650 32.32 -16.99 24.15
C GLN A 650 31.66 -18.02 23.21
N ILE A 651 31.96 -17.96 21.90
CA ILE A 651 31.44 -18.88 20.88
C ILE A 651 32.47 -19.94 20.51
N ILE A 652 33.75 -19.55 20.36
CA ILE A 652 34.83 -20.40 19.83
C ILE A 652 36.00 -20.61 20.81
N GLY A 653 35.79 -20.38 22.11
CA GLY A 653 36.79 -20.64 23.15
C GLY A 653 37.05 -22.14 23.36
N PRO A 654 38.13 -22.51 24.07
CA PRO A 654 38.56 -23.90 24.25
C PRO A 654 37.53 -24.81 24.96
N ASP A 655 36.55 -24.23 25.66
CA ASP A 655 35.51 -24.97 26.39
C ASP A 655 34.09 -24.73 25.84
N THR A 656 33.97 -24.24 24.60
CA THR A 656 32.67 -23.89 24.01
C THR A 656 32.07 -25.02 23.18
N VAL A 657 30.74 -25.11 23.19
CA VAL A 657 30.00 -26.15 22.44
C VAL A 657 30.34 -26.14 20.96
N LEU A 658 30.50 -24.95 20.34
CA LEU A 658 30.83 -24.88 18.93
C LEU A 658 32.25 -25.36 18.65
N SER A 659 33.25 -25.00 19.46
CA SER A 659 34.62 -25.53 19.32
C SER A 659 34.65 -27.06 19.40
N TYR A 660 33.97 -27.64 20.38
CA TYR A 660 33.88 -29.10 20.52
C TYR A 660 33.23 -29.77 19.29
N LEU A 661 32.13 -29.20 18.77
CA LEU A 661 31.46 -29.73 17.58
C LEU A 661 32.33 -29.61 16.31
N LEU A 662 33.11 -28.54 16.20
CA LEU A 662 34.03 -28.34 15.08
C LEU A 662 35.21 -29.31 15.13
N GLU A 663 35.76 -29.59 16.31
CA GLU A 663 36.82 -30.60 16.50
C GLU A 663 36.33 -32.02 16.20
N LYS A 664 35.07 -32.33 16.54
CA LYS A 664 34.45 -33.63 16.26
C LYS A 664 33.92 -33.78 14.83
N GLY A 665 33.89 -32.71 14.03
CA GLY A 665 33.34 -32.73 12.67
C GLY A 665 31.82 -32.93 12.59
N GLU A 666 31.09 -32.72 13.69
CA GLU A 666 29.64 -32.91 13.79
C GLU A 666 28.89 -31.57 13.67
N ILE A 667 28.86 -31.03 12.46
CA ILE A 667 28.26 -29.72 12.18
C ILE A 667 26.74 -29.86 11.99
N SER A 668 25.99 -29.34 12.97
CA SER A 668 24.53 -29.24 12.93
C SER A 668 24.06 -27.91 12.32
N SER A 669 22.76 -27.84 11.97
CA SER A 669 22.19 -26.60 11.44
C SER A 669 22.19 -25.49 12.50
N MET A 670 22.60 -24.28 12.11
CA MET A 670 22.82 -23.18 13.03
C MET A 670 22.57 -21.81 12.40
N ILE A 671 22.26 -20.82 13.24
CA ILE A 671 22.04 -19.42 12.88
C ILE A 671 23.06 -18.55 13.63
N PHE A 672 23.82 -17.76 12.89
CA PHE A 672 24.72 -16.75 13.43
C PHE A 672 24.03 -15.40 13.42
N TRP A 673 23.84 -14.83 14.60
CA TRP A 673 23.19 -13.55 14.79
C TRP A 673 24.14 -12.54 15.42
N GLY A 674 24.26 -11.36 14.84
CA GLY A 674 25.01 -10.25 15.45
C GLY A 674 25.24 -9.08 14.51
N PRO A 675 25.87 -7.99 14.98
CA PRO A 675 26.07 -6.76 14.20
C PRO A 675 26.93 -6.98 12.94
N PRO A 676 26.93 -6.05 11.96
CA PRO A 676 27.82 -6.13 10.82
C PRO A 676 29.30 -6.16 11.26
N GLY A 677 30.16 -6.77 10.44
CA GLY A 677 31.60 -6.77 10.68
C GLY A 677 32.13 -7.60 11.86
N CYS A 678 31.28 -8.31 12.61
CA CYS A 678 31.69 -9.07 13.80
C CYS A 678 32.26 -10.48 13.53
N GLY A 679 32.33 -10.90 12.25
CA GLY A 679 32.98 -12.14 11.82
C GLY A 679 32.06 -13.33 11.49
N LYS A 680 30.73 -13.16 11.39
CA LYS A 680 29.78 -14.24 11.03
C LYS A 680 30.18 -15.03 9.78
N THR A 681 30.33 -14.33 8.64
CA THR A 681 30.74 -14.92 7.35
C THR A 681 32.20 -15.40 7.35
N SER A 682 33.03 -14.85 8.25
CA SER A 682 34.41 -15.34 8.42
C SER A 682 34.42 -16.68 9.15
N LEU A 683 33.54 -16.88 10.13
CA LEU A 683 33.41 -18.16 10.82
C LEU A 683 32.84 -19.23 9.88
N THR A 684 31.86 -18.90 9.03
CA THR A 684 31.38 -19.85 8.01
C THR A 684 32.50 -20.33 7.08
N ASN A 685 33.45 -19.45 6.74
CA ASN A 685 34.62 -19.81 5.93
C ASN A 685 35.57 -20.76 6.66
N ILE A 686 35.79 -20.57 7.96
CA ILE A 686 36.60 -21.49 8.77
C ILE A 686 35.92 -22.86 8.85
N ILE A 687 34.61 -22.88 9.10
CA ILE A 687 33.83 -24.12 9.15
C ILE A 687 33.95 -24.85 7.80
N ALA A 688 33.89 -24.13 6.68
CA ALA A 688 34.08 -24.69 5.35
C ALA A 688 35.47 -25.33 5.17
N CYS A 689 36.54 -24.65 5.59
CA CYS A 689 37.91 -25.16 5.51
C CYS A 689 38.10 -26.41 6.38
N LEU A 690 37.71 -26.34 7.66
CA LEU A 690 37.81 -27.46 8.61
C LEU A 690 37.00 -28.68 8.15
N SER A 691 35.79 -28.45 7.62
CA SER A 691 34.95 -29.54 7.10
C SER A 691 35.62 -30.28 5.97
N ARG A 692 36.30 -29.56 5.06
CA ARG A 692 37.02 -30.17 3.94
C ARG A 692 38.24 -30.96 4.40
N GLU A 693 38.95 -30.45 5.40
CA GLU A 693 40.14 -31.08 5.98
C GLU A 693 39.80 -32.37 6.74
N LEU A 694 38.78 -32.34 7.61
CA LEU A 694 38.36 -33.48 8.43
C LEU A 694 37.68 -34.61 7.64
N THR A 695 37.13 -34.32 6.46
CA THR A 695 36.36 -35.29 5.65
C THR A 695 37.04 -35.70 4.35
N SER A 696 38.34 -35.39 4.18
CA SER A 696 39.09 -35.69 2.94
C SER A 696 38.39 -35.16 1.67
N ASN A 697 37.91 -33.91 1.70
CA ASN A 697 37.14 -33.25 0.64
C ASN A 697 35.76 -33.88 0.31
N ASN A 698 35.22 -34.77 1.15
CA ASN A 698 33.91 -35.38 0.94
C ASN A 698 32.74 -34.51 1.46
N VAL A 699 32.84 -33.18 1.35
CA VAL A 699 31.79 -32.21 1.72
C VAL A 699 31.59 -31.20 0.59
N HIS A 700 30.34 -31.00 0.19
CA HIS A 700 29.93 -30.01 -0.79
C HIS A 700 29.42 -28.74 -0.11
N ILE A 701 29.90 -27.57 -0.55
CA ILE A 701 29.58 -26.28 0.07
C ILE A 701 28.87 -25.40 -0.94
N VAL A 702 27.71 -24.88 -0.55
CA VAL A 702 26.88 -24.00 -1.36
C VAL A 702 26.73 -22.67 -0.63
N ASN A 703 27.24 -21.59 -1.22
CA ASN A 703 27.09 -20.23 -0.68
C ASN A 703 25.94 -19.53 -1.39
N LEU A 704 24.92 -19.12 -0.62
CA LEU A 704 23.79 -18.35 -1.08
C LEU A 704 23.67 -17.08 -0.23
N SER A 705 23.08 -16.04 -0.82
CA SER A 705 22.71 -14.82 -0.11
C SER A 705 21.27 -14.49 -0.43
N ALA A 706 20.44 -14.31 0.61
CA ALA A 706 19.02 -14.02 0.45
C ALA A 706 18.76 -12.67 -0.24
N ALA A 707 19.74 -11.75 -0.28
CA ALA A 707 19.65 -10.49 -1.00
C ALA A 707 19.58 -10.68 -2.53
N ASN A 708 20.29 -11.68 -3.06
CA ASN A 708 20.44 -11.90 -4.50
C ASN A 708 19.90 -13.27 -4.98
N SER A 709 19.48 -14.15 -4.07
CA SER A 709 19.04 -15.51 -4.38
C SER A 709 17.53 -15.66 -4.20
N GLY A 710 16.85 -16.30 -5.14
CA GLY A 710 15.42 -16.63 -5.02
C GLY A 710 15.15 -18.08 -4.63
N VAL A 711 13.88 -18.46 -4.59
CA VAL A 711 13.43 -19.84 -4.31
C VAL A 711 14.04 -20.87 -5.27
N LYS A 712 14.31 -20.47 -6.52
CA LYS A 712 14.91 -21.33 -7.55
C LYS A 712 16.31 -21.82 -7.12
N SER A 713 17.16 -20.93 -6.61
CA SER A 713 18.52 -21.26 -6.16
C SER A 713 18.53 -22.24 -4.99
N ILE A 714 17.52 -22.17 -4.10
CA ILE A 714 17.35 -23.13 -3.01
C ILE A 714 17.01 -24.52 -3.57
N ARG A 715 16.10 -24.61 -4.55
CA ARG A 715 15.75 -25.89 -5.20
C ARG A 715 16.94 -26.51 -5.95
N GLU A 716 17.76 -25.67 -6.57
CA GLU A 716 19.02 -26.10 -7.20
C GLU A 716 19.99 -26.66 -6.15
N ALA A 717 20.17 -25.96 -5.02
CA ALA A 717 20.99 -26.44 -3.90
C ALA A 717 20.48 -27.78 -3.33
N VAL A 718 19.16 -27.94 -3.17
CA VAL A 718 18.53 -29.21 -2.75
C VAL A 718 18.82 -30.34 -3.74
N THR A 719 18.71 -30.06 -5.03
CA THR A 719 18.95 -31.06 -6.08
C THR A 719 20.41 -31.48 -6.10
N ALA A 720 21.33 -30.52 -6.00
CA ALA A 720 22.76 -30.77 -5.86
C ALA A 720 23.07 -31.60 -4.60
N ALA A 721 22.46 -31.26 -3.46
CA ALA A 721 22.63 -31.97 -2.20
C ALA A 721 22.17 -33.43 -2.29
N LYS A 722 20.96 -33.67 -2.85
CA LYS A 722 20.44 -35.03 -3.06
C LYS A 722 21.32 -35.88 -3.98
N ASN A 723 21.84 -35.28 -5.06
CA ASN A 723 22.72 -35.98 -5.98
C ASN A 723 24.08 -36.32 -5.34
N LYS A 724 24.66 -35.39 -4.57
CA LYS A 724 25.94 -35.60 -3.86
C LYS A 724 25.81 -36.58 -2.70
N SER A 725 24.66 -36.59 -2.01
CA SER A 725 24.36 -37.55 -0.95
C SER A 725 24.40 -39.01 -1.44
N LYS A 726 24.01 -39.29 -2.70
CA LYS A 726 24.12 -40.63 -3.31
C LYS A 726 25.57 -41.14 -3.39
N PHE A 727 26.55 -40.25 -3.39
CA PHE A 727 27.97 -40.57 -3.39
C PHE A 727 28.60 -40.45 -1.99
N GLY A 728 27.79 -40.42 -0.93
CA GLY A 728 28.25 -40.31 0.46
C GLY A 728 28.79 -38.91 0.83
N CYS A 729 28.55 -37.89 0.01
CA CYS A 729 29.05 -36.53 0.22
C CYS A 729 28.00 -35.68 0.97
N LYS A 730 28.38 -35.14 2.14
CA LYS A 730 27.51 -34.25 2.94
C LYS A 730 27.48 -32.85 2.31
N THR A 731 26.35 -32.16 2.39
CA THR A 731 26.21 -30.80 1.84
C THR A 731 25.94 -29.77 2.94
N ILE A 732 26.69 -28.67 2.93
CA ILE A 732 26.49 -27.51 3.81
C ILE A 732 26.03 -26.33 2.96
N VAL A 733 24.87 -25.75 3.30
CA VAL A 733 24.31 -24.56 2.66
C VAL A 733 24.52 -23.37 3.58
N PHE A 734 25.36 -22.45 3.16
CA PHE A 734 25.52 -21.15 3.80
C PHE A 734 24.51 -20.17 3.23
N MET A 735 23.75 -19.53 4.10
CA MET A 735 22.73 -18.55 3.73
C MET A 735 23.01 -17.22 4.43
N ASP A 736 23.57 -16.27 3.70
CA ASP A 736 23.79 -14.92 4.24
C ASP A 736 22.53 -14.06 4.14
N GLU A 737 22.36 -13.18 5.12
CA GLU A 737 21.19 -12.32 5.32
C GLU A 737 19.84 -13.05 5.28
N ILE A 738 19.76 -14.22 5.93
CA ILE A 738 18.58 -15.11 5.88
C ILE A 738 17.25 -14.41 6.28
N HIS A 739 17.32 -13.33 7.05
CA HIS A 739 16.18 -12.50 7.44
C HIS A 739 15.50 -11.78 6.25
N CYS A 740 16.19 -11.58 5.12
CA CYS A 740 15.60 -10.96 3.93
C CYS A 740 14.54 -11.84 3.24
N PHE A 741 14.49 -13.14 3.54
CA PHE A 741 13.43 -14.02 3.06
C PHE A 741 12.16 -13.89 3.87
N ASN A 742 11.01 -13.84 3.19
CA ASN A 742 9.72 -13.89 3.87
C ASN A 742 9.46 -15.28 4.48
N LYS A 743 8.50 -15.37 5.42
CA LYS A 743 8.17 -16.62 6.14
C LYS A 743 7.92 -17.82 5.20
N LEU A 744 7.22 -17.62 4.08
CA LEU A 744 6.94 -18.67 3.08
C LEU A 744 8.20 -19.16 2.36
N GLN A 745 9.18 -18.29 2.11
CA GLN A 745 10.47 -18.67 1.52
C GLN A 745 11.34 -19.42 2.53
N GLN A 746 11.25 -19.07 3.81
CA GLN A 746 11.96 -19.77 4.89
C GLN A 746 11.40 -21.19 5.12
N ASP A 747 10.09 -21.40 4.93
CA ASP A 747 9.46 -22.72 5.08
C ASP A 747 10.01 -23.77 4.12
N ILE A 748 10.60 -23.34 3.00
CA ILE A 748 11.19 -24.22 2.00
C ILE A 748 12.40 -24.98 2.56
N PHE A 749 13.10 -24.43 3.55
CA PHE A 749 14.23 -25.11 4.19
C PHE A 749 13.79 -26.25 5.10
N LEU A 750 12.59 -26.19 5.69
CA LEU A 750 12.17 -27.08 6.78
C LEU A 750 12.25 -28.57 6.40
N PRO A 751 11.64 -29.05 5.30
CA PRO A 751 11.64 -30.47 4.98
C PRO A 751 13.06 -31.00 4.70
N HIS A 752 13.95 -30.13 4.23
CA HIS A 752 15.31 -30.51 3.85
C HIS A 752 16.27 -30.51 5.02
N VAL A 753 16.09 -29.60 5.97
CA VAL A 753 16.84 -29.57 7.24
C VAL A 753 16.42 -30.75 8.13
N GLU A 754 15.11 -31.03 8.22
CA GLU A 754 14.58 -32.18 8.98
C GLU A 754 15.05 -33.53 8.43
N ALA A 755 14.99 -33.70 7.11
CA ALA A 755 15.42 -34.93 6.45
C ALA A 755 16.95 -35.09 6.41
N GLY A 756 17.73 -34.12 6.91
CA GLY A 756 19.19 -34.14 6.83
C GLY A 756 19.72 -34.06 5.40
N THR A 757 18.95 -33.51 4.45
CA THR A 757 19.37 -33.38 3.04
C THR A 757 20.59 -32.46 2.91
N PHE A 758 20.65 -31.40 3.71
CA PHE A 758 21.82 -30.55 3.89
C PHE A 758 21.83 -29.91 5.28
N THR A 759 23.01 -29.51 5.75
CA THR A 759 23.17 -28.69 6.96
C THR A 759 23.02 -27.22 6.60
N LEU A 760 22.14 -26.48 7.28
CA LEU A 760 21.93 -25.05 7.05
C LEU A 760 22.74 -24.21 8.03
N ILE A 761 23.53 -23.26 7.52
CA ILE A 761 24.20 -22.25 8.34
C ILE A 761 23.74 -20.86 7.87
N GLY A 762 22.82 -20.25 8.62
CA GLY A 762 22.25 -18.94 8.30
C GLY A 762 22.97 -17.80 9.03
N CYS A 763 23.16 -16.65 8.38
CA CYS A 763 23.69 -15.44 9.00
C CYS A 763 22.65 -14.32 8.96
N THR A 764 22.49 -13.59 10.07
CA THR A 764 21.55 -12.46 10.18
C THR A 764 22.10 -11.35 11.06
N THR A 765 21.77 -10.11 10.70
CA THR A 765 22.00 -8.91 11.52
C THR A 765 20.78 -8.58 12.39
N GLU A 766 19.58 -8.92 11.93
CA GLU A 766 18.34 -8.77 12.68
C GLU A 766 18.12 -9.87 13.69
N ASN A 767 17.36 -9.56 14.75
CA ASN A 767 17.05 -10.53 15.81
C ASN A 767 16.25 -11.72 15.23
N PRO A 768 16.80 -12.94 15.28
CA PRO A 768 16.23 -14.11 14.65
C PRO A 768 14.85 -14.47 15.20
N SER A 769 14.52 -14.15 16.45
CA SER A 769 13.20 -14.45 17.02
C SER A 769 12.06 -13.69 16.34
N TYR A 770 12.34 -12.54 15.72
CA TYR A 770 11.36 -11.74 14.99
C TYR A 770 11.42 -11.99 13.49
N SER A 771 12.63 -12.14 12.93
CA SER A 771 12.82 -12.19 11.48
C SER A 771 12.81 -13.61 10.89
N LEU A 772 12.99 -14.65 11.71
CA LEU A 772 12.98 -16.05 11.26
C LEU A 772 11.75 -16.82 11.76
N ASN A 773 11.29 -17.80 10.97
CA ASN A 773 10.19 -18.67 11.37
C ASN A 773 10.61 -19.48 12.62
N PRO A 774 9.78 -19.49 13.70
CA PRO A 774 9.97 -20.36 14.85
C PRO A 774 10.25 -21.83 14.51
N ALA A 775 9.66 -22.37 13.44
CA ALA A 775 9.92 -23.74 12.99
C ALA A 775 11.38 -23.94 12.52
N LEU A 776 11.99 -22.93 11.90
CA LEU A 776 13.39 -23.00 11.48
C LEU A 776 14.33 -22.85 12.68
N LEU A 777 13.98 -21.96 13.62
CA LEU A 777 14.71 -21.76 14.87
C LEU A 777 14.70 -22.99 15.77
N SER A 778 13.59 -23.74 15.80
CA SER A 778 13.54 -24.97 16.61
C SER A 778 14.46 -26.08 16.06
N ARG A 779 14.93 -25.96 14.81
CA ARG A 779 15.80 -26.92 14.12
C ARG A 779 17.24 -26.42 13.95
N CYS A 780 17.51 -25.16 14.30
CA CYS A 780 18.81 -24.53 14.16
C CYS A 780 19.27 -23.92 15.48
N ARG A 781 20.49 -24.20 15.91
CA ARG A 781 21.06 -23.56 17.11
C ARG A 781 21.45 -22.12 16.82
N VAL A 782 21.05 -21.17 17.67
CA VAL A 782 21.38 -19.75 17.51
C VAL A 782 22.64 -19.41 18.28
N PHE A 783 23.64 -18.85 17.60
CA PHE A 783 24.87 -18.31 18.20
C PHE A 783 24.92 -16.79 18.08
N VAL A 784 25.11 -16.11 19.21
CA VAL A 784 25.07 -14.65 19.30
C VAL A 784 26.48 -14.08 19.28
N PHE A 785 26.76 -13.25 18.27
CA PHE A 785 28.02 -12.55 18.05
C PHE A 785 27.93 -11.15 18.64
N ASN A 786 28.94 -10.80 19.44
CA ASN A 786 29.05 -9.47 20.01
C ASN A 786 29.82 -8.54 19.08
N LYS A 787 29.71 -7.21 19.28
CA LYS A 787 30.65 -6.26 18.67
C LYS A 787 32.09 -6.62 19.06
N LEU A 788 33.02 -6.45 18.14
CA LEU A 788 34.44 -6.66 18.46
C LEU A 788 34.88 -5.56 19.43
N THR A 789 35.66 -5.92 20.45
CA THR A 789 36.25 -4.92 21.33
C THR A 789 37.32 -4.15 20.56
N GLU A 790 37.63 -2.94 21.02
CA GLU A 790 38.71 -2.11 20.47
C GLU A 790 40.02 -2.92 20.33
N ARG A 791 40.40 -3.66 21.38
CA ARG A 791 41.58 -4.54 21.36
C ARG A 791 41.54 -5.58 20.23
N ASN A 792 40.37 -6.18 19.97
CA ASN A 792 40.21 -7.15 18.90
C ASN A 792 40.36 -6.49 17.51
N VAL A 793 39.80 -5.29 17.33
CA VAL A 793 39.91 -4.55 16.07
C VAL A 793 41.35 -4.09 15.84
N THR A 794 42.03 -3.60 16.88
CA THR A 794 43.45 -3.25 16.84
C THR A 794 44.31 -4.45 16.43
N GLU A 795 44.08 -5.64 16.99
CA GLU A 795 44.78 -6.87 16.59
C GLU A 795 44.56 -7.22 15.12
N ILE A 796 43.31 -7.10 14.63
CA ILE A 796 42.98 -7.32 13.21
C ILE A 796 43.70 -6.30 12.32
N LEU A 797 43.76 -5.04 12.73
CA LEU A 797 44.43 -3.96 11.99
C LEU A 797 45.95 -4.18 11.92
N TYR A 798 46.61 -4.61 13.00
CA TYR A 798 48.05 -4.94 12.94
C TYR A 798 48.32 -6.08 11.96
N LYS A 799 47.55 -7.18 12.03
CA LYS A 799 47.67 -8.29 11.08
C LYS A 799 47.43 -7.82 9.64
N ALA A 800 46.50 -6.87 9.44
CA ALA A 800 46.21 -6.30 8.13
C ALA A 800 47.35 -5.45 7.59
N ILE A 801 47.97 -4.62 8.44
CA ILE A 801 49.15 -3.79 8.10
C ILE A 801 50.31 -4.68 7.68
N GLU A 802 50.59 -5.75 8.44
CA GLU A 802 51.62 -6.74 8.08
C GLU A 802 51.30 -7.44 6.74
N CYS A 803 50.04 -7.83 6.51
CA CYS A 803 49.59 -8.50 5.29
C CYS A 803 49.84 -7.68 4.01
N ILE A 804 49.82 -6.34 4.10
CA ILE A 804 50.09 -5.43 2.98
C ILE A 804 51.52 -4.86 3.00
N ASN A 805 52.42 -5.49 3.77
CA ASN A 805 53.83 -5.11 3.97
C ASN A 805 54.02 -3.70 4.57
N GLY A 806 53.14 -3.25 5.46
CA GLY A 806 53.33 -2.04 6.27
C GLY A 806 54.00 -2.33 7.60
N GLY A 807 54.53 -1.30 8.28
CA GLY A 807 55.07 -1.38 9.64
C GLY A 807 54.39 -0.39 10.58
N THR A 808 54.50 -0.59 11.90
CA THR A 808 53.99 0.36 12.91
C THR A 808 55.13 1.12 13.57
N LEU A 809 54.86 2.33 14.06
CA LEU A 809 55.83 3.12 14.84
C LEU A 809 55.39 3.13 16.30
N ASP A 810 56.17 2.50 17.18
CA ASP A 810 55.90 2.53 18.63
C ASP A 810 56.47 3.80 19.26
N ALA A 811 55.67 4.44 20.12
CA ALA A 811 56.03 5.68 20.82
C ALA A 811 57.02 5.49 21.99
N GLN A 812 57.64 4.30 22.14
CA GLN A 812 58.59 4.00 23.23
C GLN A 812 60.05 3.78 22.81
N GLU A 813 60.43 4.05 21.55
CA GLU A 813 61.84 4.14 21.14
C GLU A 813 62.29 5.59 20.94
N LYS A 814 62.10 6.44 21.96
CA LYS A 814 62.73 7.77 22.00
C LYS A 814 63.61 8.06 23.21
N GLU A 815 63.70 7.17 24.19
CA GLU A 815 64.71 7.26 25.24
C GLU A 815 65.23 5.87 25.60
N LEU A 816 66.55 5.70 25.43
CA LEU A 816 67.46 4.64 25.89
C LEU A 816 68.31 3.99 24.77
N THR A 817 68.96 4.82 23.96
CA THR A 817 70.32 4.51 23.51
C THR A 817 71.32 4.99 24.56
N ASN A 818 71.57 4.17 25.57
CA ASN A 818 72.91 3.98 26.14
C ASN A 818 72.95 2.71 26.98
N SER A 819 73.84 1.80 26.58
CA SER A 819 74.34 0.61 27.30
C SER A 819 73.67 -0.76 27.03
N ARG A 820 74.23 -1.45 26.02
CA ARG A 820 74.59 -2.89 25.96
C ARG A 820 73.70 -3.90 26.72
N LYS A 821 72.86 -4.64 25.97
CA LYS A 821 73.06 -6.08 25.67
C LYS A 821 71.94 -6.61 24.77
N GLN A 822 72.35 -7.37 23.77
CA GLN A 822 71.53 -7.99 22.73
C GLN A 822 70.51 -8.98 23.29
N ILE A 823 69.27 -8.91 22.81
CA ILE A 823 68.56 -10.10 22.29
C ILE A 823 67.94 -9.71 20.95
N LYS A 824 68.45 -10.32 19.88
CA LYS A 824 67.97 -10.19 18.51
C LYS A 824 66.69 -11.01 18.35
N PHE A 825 65.61 -10.39 17.89
CA PHE A 825 64.65 -11.07 17.02
C PHE A 825 64.74 -10.45 15.62
N HIS A 826 65.19 -11.28 14.67
CA HIS A 826 65.21 -10.97 13.25
C HIS A 826 63.78 -10.96 12.68
N SER A 827 63.36 -9.85 12.07
CA SER A 827 62.74 -9.95 10.75
C SER A 827 63.14 -8.74 9.91
N ASN A 828 63.84 -9.03 8.81
CA ASN A 828 64.43 -8.06 7.90
C ASN A 828 63.42 -7.76 6.79
N THR A 829 62.27 -7.16 7.12
CA THR A 829 61.24 -6.82 6.13
C THR A 829 61.26 -5.32 5.82
N LYS A 830 61.59 -4.97 4.57
CA LYS A 830 61.45 -3.59 4.06
C LYS A 830 59.94 -3.27 3.98
N HIS A 831 59.40 -2.59 4.98
CA HIS A 831 58.03 -2.12 4.98
C HIS A 831 57.82 -1.05 3.89
N LYS A 832 56.70 -1.11 3.16
CA LYS A 832 56.33 -0.18 2.08
C LYS A 832 55.78 1.14 2.60
N PHE A 833 55.21 1.14 3.81
CA PHE A 833 54.61 2.30 4.46
C PHE A 833 54.54 2.05 5.97
N HIS A 834 54.44 3.12 6.75
CA HIS A 834 54.28 3.05 8.21
C HIS A 834 52.95 3.66 8.66
N VAL A 835 52.31 3.07 9.67
CA VAL A 835 51.10 3.62 10.31
C VAL A 835 51.45 3.97 11.75
N ASP A 836 51.14 5.21 12.16
CA ASP A 836 51.31 5.66 13.53
C ASP A 836 50.37 4.89 14.49
N ASN A 837 50.87 4.50 15.66
CA ASN A 837 50.10 3.68 16.58
C ASN A 837 48.83 4.38 17.10
N ASN A 838 48.91 5.70 17.32
CA ASN A 838 47.73 6.51 17.69
C ASN A 838 46.67 6.51 16.58
N THR A 839 47.11 6.37 15.33
CA THR A 839 46.22 6.31 14.16
C THR A 839 45.52 4.94 14.07
N VAL A 840 46.19 3.85 14.43
CA VAL A 840 45.58 2.51 14.54
C VAL A 840 44.55 2.47 15.67
N GLN A 841 44.91 3.00 16.84
CA GLN A 841 44.00 3.06 18.00
C GLN A 841 42.76 3.88 17.68
N TRP A 842 42.95 5.08 17.10
CA TRP A 842 41.84 5.94 16.72
C TRP A 842 40.91 5.29 15.68
N LEU A 843 41.47 4.55 14.71
CA LEU A 843 40.67 3.80 13.73
C LEU A 843 39.86 2.67 14.38
N ALA A 844 40.46 1.96 15.34
CA ALA A 844 39.79 0.90 16.08
C ALA A 844 38.60 1.44 16.91
N GLU A 845 38.76 2.60 17.56
CA GLU A 845 37.69 3.30 18.26
C GLU A 845 36.59 3.78 17.31
N ALA A 846 36.96 4.38 16.17
CA ALA A 846 36.03 4.97 15.22
C ALA A 846 35.11 3.96 14.51
N CYS A 847 35.53 2.69 14.39
CA CYS A 847 34.77 1.65 13.69
C CYS A 847 33.75 0.92 14.57
N ASP A 848 33.64 1.25 15.87
CA ASP A 848 32.62 0.73 16.81
C ASP A 848 32.43 -0.81 16.75
N GLY A 849 33.54 -1.54 16.60
CA GLY A 849 33.57 -3.00 16.56
C GLY A 849 33.24 -3.67 15.22
N ASP A 850 33.14 -2.91 14.12
CA ASP A 850 33.05 -3.44 12.74
C ASP A 850 34.43 -3.55 12.09
N ALA A 851 34.96 -4.77 11.98
CA ALA A 851 36.26 -5.00 11.36
C ALA A 851 36.28 -4.77 9.83
N ARG A 852 35.14 -4.89 9.15
CA ARG A 852 35.05 -4.66 7.69
C ARG A 852 35.25 -3.19 7.37
N VAL A 853 34.64 -2.30 8.15
CA VAL A 853 34.82 -0.84 8.04
C VAL A 853 36.28 -0.46 8.29
N ALA A 854 36.89 -1.01 9.35
CA ALA A 854 38.28 -0.75 9.69
C ALA A 854 39.25 -1.15 8.56
N LEU A 855 39.09 -2.36 8.01
CA LEU A 855 39.93 -2.86 6.91
C LEU A 855 39.75 -2.08 5.61
N ASN A 856 38.51 -1.71 5.25
CA ASN A 856 38.23 -0.91 4.07
C ASN A 856 38.84 0.50 4.17
N ALA A 857 38.73 1.13 5.35
CA ALA A 857 39.31 2.46 5.57
C ALA A 857 40.84 2.43 5.47
N LEU A 858 41.48 1.39 6.01
CA LEU A 858 42.93 1.18 5.91
C LEU A 858 43.37 0.92 4.46
N GLU A 859 42.65 0.07 3.72
CA GLU A 859 42.92 -0.20 2.30
C GLU A 859 42.82 1.07 1.44
N LEU A 860 41.75 1.86 1.62
CA LEU A 860 41.55 3.11 0.88
C LEU A 860 42.60 4.17 1.22
N ALA A 861 42.99 4.32 2.48
CA ALA A 861 44.05 5.25 2.89
C ALA A 861 45.40 4.86 2.28
N THR A 862 45.67 3.55 2.18
CA THR A 862 46.91 3.02 1.58
C THR A 862 46.93 3.24 0.07
N LEU A 863 45.82 2.94 -0.63
CA LEU A 863 45.68 3.14 -2.07
C LEU A 863 45.77 4.62 -2.47
N ALA A 864 45.15 5.52 -1.69
CA ALA A 864 45.19 6.96 -1.94
C ALA A 864 46.62 7.52 -1.86
N LYS A 865 47.42 7.05 -0.90
CA LYS A 865 48.83 7.45 -0.78
C LYS A 865 49.74 6.86 -1.86
N GLN A 866 49.47 5.63 -2.30
CA GLN A 866 50.22 5.01 -3.40
C GLN A 866 49.94 5.68 -4.76
N ALA A 867 48.73 6.19 -4.99
CA ALA A 867 48.36 6.87 -6.23
C ALA A 867 48.87 8.32 -6.32
N GLY A 868 49.11 9.00 -5.19
CA GLY A 868 49.59 10.39 -5.13
C GLY A 868 51.12 10.57 -5.30
N GLY A 869 51.88 9.48 -5.40
CA GLY A 869 53.34 9.50 -5.48
C GLY A 869 53.89 9.68 -6.89
N SER A 870 53.77 10.87 -7.47
CA SER A 870 54.56 11.28 -8.63
C SER A 870 55.39 12.51 -8.26
N LYS A 871 56.72 12.32 -8.21
CA LYS A 871 57.79 13.30 -7.89
C LYS A 871 58.08 13.50 -6.39
N ALA A 872 58.95 12.65 -5.84
CA ALA A 872 60.27 13.05 -5.32
C ALA A 872 60.83 12.04 -4.28
N SER A 873 62.07 11.62 -4.56
CA SER A 873 63.13 11.21 -3.66
C SER A 873 63.10 9.83 -2.97
N TYR A 874 64.25 9.17 -3.12
CA TYR A 874 64.69 7.94 -2.49
C TYR A 874 64.67 8.07 -0.95
N ASN A 875 63.57 7.66 -0.33
CA ASN A 875 63.54 7.04 1.00
C ASN A 875 62.14 6.43 1.20
N ASN A 876 62.07 5.11 1.20
CA ASN A 876 60.87 4.29 1.01
C ASN A 876 59.94 4.19 2.24
N ASN A 877 59.73 5.27 2.99
CA ASN A 877 58.87 5.27 4.19
C ASN A 877 57.70 6.25 4.03
N VAL A 878 56.64 5.82 3.32
CA VAL A 878 55.37 6.56 3.27
C VAL A 878 54.65 6.41 4.61
N THR A 879 54.38 7.49 5.34
CA THR A 879 53.62 7.42 6.61
C THR A 879 52.14 7.71 6.36
N ILE A 880 51.26 6.80 6.76
CA ILE A 880 49.79 6.99 6.77
C ILE A 880 49.44 7.72 8.06
N THR A 881 48.91 8.94 7.92
CA THR A 881 48.55 9.80 9.06
C THR A 881 47.06 9.72 9.37
N LEU A 882 46.70 10.12 10.59
CA LEU A 882 45.31 10.23 11.04
C LEU A 882 44.41 11.08 10.12
N LYS A 883 44.96 12.06 9.41
CA LYS A 883 44.21 12.86 8.42
C LYS A 883 43.82 12.03 7.19
N ASP A 884 44.72 11.18 6.72
CA ASP A 884 44.51 10.32 5.54
C ASP A 884 43.44 9.26 5.83
N ILE A 885 43.47 8.67 7.04
CA ILE A 885 42.44 7.72 7.48
C ILE A 885 41.09 8.43 7.66
N LYS A 886 41.05 9.64 8.24
CA LYS A 886 39.81 10.43 8.37
C LYS A 886 39.17 10.75 7.01
N GLU A 887 39.96 10.99 5.98
CA GLU A 887 39.44 11.20 4.62
C GLU A 887 38.92 9.90 3.99
N GLY A 888 39.64 8.78 4.19
CA GLY A 888 39.19 7.45 3.79
C GLY A 888 37.88 7.05 4.48
N LEU A 889 37.76 7.30 5.78
CA LEU A 889 36.54 7.06 6.57
C LEU A 889 35.38 7.93 6.06
N LYS A 890 35.62 9.23 5.79
CA LYS A 890 34.60 10.12 5.19
C LYS A 890 34.09 9.61 3.84
N LYS A 891 34.97 9.13 2.95
CA LYS A 891 34.56 8.58 1.64
C LYS A 891 33.86 7.21 1.77
N THR A 892 34.24 6.39 2.74
CA THR A 892 33.62 5.06 3.00
C THR A 892 32.25 5.18 3.68
N HIS A 893 32.11 6.04 4.69
CA HIS A 893 30.84 6.33 5.36
C HIS A 893 29.84 7.11 4.48
N VAL A 894 30.32 7.87 3.49
CA VAL A 894 29.46 8.58 2.52
C VAL A 894 28.76 7.63 1.54
N LEU A 895 29.27 6.42 1.33
CA LEU A 895 28.69 5.45 0.40
C LEU A 895 27.65 4.50 1.04
N SER A 896 27.54 4.40 2.37
CA SER A 896 26.56 3.49 3.01
C SER A 896 25.76 4.02 4.21
N GLU A 897 26.03 5.22 4.74
CA GLU A 897 25.51 5.58 6.08
C GLU A 897 24.84 6.97 6.21
N LYS A 898 24.70 7.75 5.13
CA LYS A 898 24.32 9.16 5.27
C LYS A 898 22.91 9.43 5.84
N GLU A 899 22.02 8.44 5.94
CA GLU A 899 20.70 8.61 6.57
C GLU A 899 20.54 7.88 7.93
N THR A 900 21.26 6.78 8.19
CA THR A 900 20.93 5.87 9.30
C THR A 900 21.65 6.17 10.62
N ASN A 901 22.88 6.70 10.59
CA ASN A 901 23.66 6.96 11.82
C ASN A 901 23.41 8.34 12.45
N GLN A 902 23.12 9.37 11.65
CA GLN A 902 22.76 10.69 12.19
C GLN A 902 21.42 10.67 12.92
N SER A 903 20.42 9.95 12.39
CA SER A 903 19.12 9.79 13.04
C SER A 903 19.25 9.09 14.40
N HIS A 904 20.05 8.03 14.50
CA HIS A 904 20.27 7.32 15.76
C HIS A 904 20.87 8.20 16.87
N HIS A 905 21.87 9.02 16.54
CA HIS A 905 22.44 9.97 17.52
C HIS A 905 21.43 11.04 17.95
N MET A 906 20.62 11.56 17.02
CA MET A 906 19.57 12.53 17.34
C MET A 906 18.48 11.91 18.23
N TYR A 907 18.04 10.69 17.94
CA TYR A 907 17.11 9.93 18.79
C TYR A 907 17.68 9.63 20.17
N SER A 908 18.97 9.32 20.27
CA SER A 908 19.63 9.14 21.56
C SER A 908 19.67 10.46 22.35
N ALA A 909 19.94 11.59 21.68
CA ALA A 909 19.97 12.89 22.31
C ALA A 909 18.59 13.34 22.80
N LEU A 910 17.54 13.12 21.99
CA LEU A 910 16.14 13.32 22.39
C LEU A 910 15.80 12.50 23.65
N HIS A 911 16.08 11.19 23.62
CA HIS A 911 15.79 10.28 24.73
C HIS A 911 16.51 10.72 26.02
N LYS A 912 17.81 11.01 25.96
CA LYS A 912 18.58 11.49 27.11
C LYS A 912 18.06 12.82 27.64
N SER A 913 17.62 13.72 26.76
CA SER A 913 17.06 15.02 27.13
C SER A 913 15.73 14.89 27.87
N ILE A 914 14.85 13.99 27.40
CA ILE A 914 13.58 13.70 28.06
C ILE A 914 13.85 13.06 29.42
N ARG A 915 14.74 12.06 29.49
CA ARG A 915 15.15 11.41 30.74
C ARG A 915 15.69 12.41 31.77
N ALA A 916 16.49 13.37 31.33
CA ALA A 916 17.06 14.42 32.18
C ALA A 916 16.05 15.54 32.54
N GLY A 917 14.79 15.44 32.09
CA GLY A 917 13.75 16.42 32.35
C GLY A 917 13.94 17.77 31.67
N LYS A 918 14.76 17.83 30.61
CA LYS A 918 15.10 19.08 29.90
C LYS A 918 14.17 19.29 28.71
N ALA A 919 13.03 19.92 28.94
CA ALA A 919 11.99 20.13 27.91
C ALA A 919 12.50 20.90 26.67
N SER A 920 13.23 22.00 26.85
CA SER A 920 13.76 22.81 25.72
C SER A 920 14.75 22.04 24.86
N ALA A 921 15.66 21.28 25.49
CA ALA A 921 16.61 20.43 24.76
C ALA A 921 15.89 19.28 24.03
N SER A 922 14.86 18.71 24.64
CA SER A 922 14.04 17.65 24.04
C SER A 922 13.32 18.15 22.79
N LEU A 923 12.67 19.31 22.86
CA LEU A 923 12.05 19.96 21.71
C LEU A 923 13.06 20.28 20.60
N TYR A 924 14.24 20.79 20.95
CA TYR A 924 15.29 21.07 19.97
C TYR A 924 15.72 19.80 19.21
N TRP A 925 15.98 18.69 19.92
CA TRP A 925 16.36 17.43 19.27
C TRP A 925 15.22 16.83 18.46
N MET A 926 13.97 16.93 18.93
CA MET A 926 12.80 16.54 18.16
C MET A 926 12.69 17.35 16.86
N ALA A 927 12.80 18.67 16.93
CA ALA A 927 12.79 19.56 15.76
C ALA A 927 13.91 19.24 14.77
N ARG A 928 15.10 18.90 15.26
CA ARG A 928 16.24 18.44 14.44
C ARG A 928 15.96 17.10 13.74
N ILE A 929 15.29 16.16 14.41
CA ILE A 929 14.87 14.89 13.81
C ILE A 929 13.82 15.13 12.72
N MET A 930 12.84 16.00 12.98
CA MET A 930 11.83 16.36 11.98
C MET A 930 12.45 17.09 10.77
N ALA A 931 13.42 17.99 11.00
CA ALA A 931 14.15 18.66 9.92
C ALA A 931 14.96 17.69 9.05
N ALA A 932 15.32 16.51 9.59
CA ALA A 932 15.94 15.43 8.83
C ALA A 932 14.93 14.59 8.01
N LYS A 933 13.65 14.99 7.95
CA LYS A 933 12.55 14.30 7.25
C LYS A 933 12.31 12.85 7.70
N GLU A 934 12.56 12.57 8.98
CA GLU A 934 12.19 11.29 9.60
C GLU A 934 10.67 11.13 9.66
N ASP A 935 10.20 9.88 9.60
CA ASP A 935 8.79 9.55 9.73
C ASP A 935 8.29 9.91 11.14
N PRO A 936 7.24 10.77 11.28
CA PRO A 936 6.70 11.15 12.58
C PRO A 936 6.26 9.95 13.43
N VAL A 937 5.84 8.85 12.82
CA VAL A 937 5.47 7.62 13.52
C VAL A 937 6.67 6.96 14.18
N ASN A 938 7.87 7.07 13.60
CA ASN A 938 9.10 6.58 14.23
C ASN A 938 9.47 7.42 15.46
N ILE A 939 9.27 8.74 15.39
CA ILE A 939 9.45 9.65 16.53
C ILE A 939 8.47 9.28 17.64
N ALA A 940 7.19 9.13 17.32
CA ALA A 940 6.16 8.74 18.28
C ALA A 940 6.42 7.35 18.89
N ARG A 941 6.88 6.36 18.09
CA ARG A 941 7.26 5.04 18.60
C ARG A 941 8.39 5.13 19.62
N ARG A 942 9.34 6.04 19.41
CA ARG A 942 10.40 6.30 20.38
C ARG A 942 9.86 6.93 21.66
N LEU A 943 8.91 7.87 21.56
CA LEU A 943 8.24 8.48 22.72
C LEU A 943 7.43 7.45 23.53
N VAL A 944 6.73 6.52 22.88
CA VAL A 944 6.03 5.37 23.53
C VAL A 944 7.01 4.49 24.31
N ARG A 945 8.21 4.24 23.76
CA ARG A 945 9.22 3.49 24.51
C ARG A 945 9.69 4.28 25.75
N ILE A 946 9.91 5.57 25.60
CA ILE A 946 10.38 6.45 26.69
C ILE A 946 9.33 6.56 27.80
N SER A 947 8.03 6.63 27.47
CA SER A 947 6.95 6.68 28.44
C SER A 947 6.92 5.45 29.35
N SER A 948 7.20 4.26 28.84
CA SER A 948 7.25 3.05 29.67
C SER A 948 8.60 2.83 30.37
N GLU A 949 9.70 3.29 29.79
CA GLU A 949 11.05 3.03 30.31
C GLU A 949 11.53 4.05 31.34
N ASP A 950 11.30 5.34 31.09
CA ASP A 950 11.85 6.44 31.89
C ASP A 950 10.80 7.18 32.74
N ILE A 951 9.51 6.96 32.49
CA ILE A 951 8.40 7.49 33.28
C ILE A 951 7.71 6.34 34.05
N GLY A 952 7.31 5.27 33.35
CA GLY A 952 6.84 4.03 33.95
C GLY A 952 5.63 4.23 34.86
N LEU A 953 5.66 3.64 36.06
CA LEU A 953 4.57 3.78 37.05
C LEU A 953 4.52 5.14 37.75
N ALA A 954 5.50 6.03 37.54
CA ALA A 954 5.45 7.36 38.16
C ALA A 954 4.36 8.25 37.56
N ASP A 955 4.00 8.01 36.30
CA ASP A 955 2.85 8.59 35.63
C ASP A 955 2.31 7.58 34.59
N PRO A 956 1.34 6.73 34.98
CA PRO A 956 0.78 5.70 34.11
C PRO A 956 0.11 6.26 32.85
N ASP A 957 -0.40 7.50 32.90
CA ASP A 957 -1.10 8.13 31.77
C ASP A 957 -0.13 8.52 30.64
N ALA A 958 1.17 8.66 30.95
CA ALA A 958 2.21 8.97 29.98
C ALA A 958 2.25 7.99 28.80
N LEU A 959 1.98 6.69 29.04
CA LEU A 959 1.91 5.70 27.97
C LEU A 959 0.68 5.94 27.07
N GLY A 960 -0.47 6.25 27.67
CA GLY A 960 -1.69 6.60 26.93
C GLY A 960 -1.48 7.84 26.06
N VAL A 961 -0.89 8.90 26.61
CA VAL A 961 -0.55 10.14 25.89
C VAL A 961 0.39 9.84 24.70
N ALA A 962 1.42 9.02 24.89
CA ALA A 962 2.35 8.67 23.81
C ALA A 962 1.69 7.80 22.72
N VAL A 963 0.82 6.85 23.09
CA VAL A 963 0.08 6.00 22.13
C VAL A 963 -0.94 6.82 21.34
N HIS A 964 -1.70 7.70 22.00
CA HIS A 964 -2.62 8.62 21.32
C HIS A 964 -1.87 9.57 20.40
N THR A 965 -0.70 10.05 20.79
CA THR A 965 0.18 10.87 19.93
C THR A 965 0.61 10.07 18.70
N MET A 966 1.01 8.81 18.86
CA MET A 966 1.37 7.93 17.74
C MET A 966 0.20 7.69 16.79
N HIS A 967 -1.00 7.43 17.30
CA HIS A 967 -2.20 7.32 16.48
C HIS A 967 -2.52 8.63 15.77
N GLY A 968 -2.42 9.77 16.46
CA GLY A 968 -2.56 11.09 15.86
C GLY A 968 -1.58 11.33 14.72
N CYS A 969 -0.31 10.95 14.89
CA CYS A 969 0.71 11.03 13.84
C CYS A 969 0.38 10.13 12.63
N GLN A 970 -0.15 8.93 12.87
CA GLN A 970 -0.58 8.01 11.80
C GLN A 970 -1.81 8.52 11.03
N MET A 971 -2.71 9.22 11.71
CA MET A 971 -3.94 9.74 11.12
C MET A 971 -3.70 11.05 10.35
N ILE A 972 -2.91 11.94 10.92
CA ILE A 972 -2.73 13.33 10.46
C ILE A 972 -1.48 13.49 9.58
N GLY A 973 -0.35 12.89 9.95
CA GLY A 973 0.93 13.07 9.24
C GLY A 973 1.58 14.44 9.47
N MET A 974 2.75 14.66 8.86
CA MET A 974 3.45 15.96 8.88
C MET A 974 2.94 16.86 7.75
N PRO A 975 2.93 18.20 7.93
CA PRO A 975 3.45 18.94 9.07
C PRO A 975 2.55 18.98 10.31
N GLU A 976 1.26 18.70 10.20
CA GLU A 976 0.26 19.02 11.22
C GLU A 976 0.40 18.20 12.53
N CYS A 977 1.07 17.04 12.49
CA CYS A 977 1.38 16.27 13.68
C CYS A 977 2.62 16.77 14.46
N ASP A 978 3.31 17.81 14.00
CA ASP A 978 4.50 18.37 14.65
C ASP A 978 4.20 18.89 16.06
N VAL A 979 3.06 19.56 16.25
CA VAL A 979 2.58 20.05 17.54
C VAL A 979 2.19 18.89 18.45
N LEU A 980 1.64 17.79 17.90
CA LEU A 980 1.32 16.58 18.69
C LEU A 980 2.59 15.94 19.25
N LEU A 981 3.61 15.79 18.41
CA LEU A 981 4.93 15.31 18.81
C LEU A 981 5.59 16.25 19.83
N GLY A 982 5.47 17.56 19.61
CA GLY A 982 5.95 18.59 20.52
C GLY A 982 5.28 18.52 21.89
N GLN A 983 3.95 18.43 21.93
CA GLN A 983 3.14 18.32 23.13
C GLN A 983 3.53 17.07 23.93
N CYS A 984 3.59 15.91 23.26
CA CYS A 984 4.00 14.65 23.90
C CYS A 984 5.45 14.71 24.42
N THR A 985 6.37 15.27 23.64
CA THR A 985 7.78 15.42 24.03
C THR A 985 7.93 16.29 25.29
N VAL A 986 7.22 17.41 25.36
CA VAL A 986 7.23 18.29 26.54
C VAL A 986 6.55 17.62 27.74
N TYR A 987 5.43 16.93 27.50
CA TYR A 987 4.73 16.16 28.53
C TYR A 987 5.68 15.14 29.17
N LEU A 988 6.30 14.29 28.36
CA LEU A 988 7.22 13.25 28.85
C LEU A 988 8.46 13.85 29.51
N ALA A 989 8.97 14.99 29.01
CA ALA A 989 10.08 15.69 29.65
C ALA A 989 9.71 16.22 31.04
N LYS A 990 8.50 16.73 31.24
CA LYS A 990 8.02 17.27 32.52
C LYS A 990 7.45 16.22 33.48
N ALA A 991 7.05 15.05 32.98
CA ALA A 991 6.51 13.96 33.78
C ALA A 991 7.51 13.46 34.86
N PRO A 992 7.04 12.94 36.00
CA PRO A 992 7.92 12.34 37.01
C PRO A 992 8.65 11.12 36.42
N LYS A 993 9.94 10.96 36.76
CA LYS A 993 10.80 9.93 36.16
C LYS A 993 10.88 8.69 37.04
N SER A 994 10.63 7.51 36.48
CA SER A 994 10.87 6.24 37.14
C SER A 994 11.23 5.16 36.14
N ARG A 995 12.31 4.44 36.46
CA ARG A 995 12.82 3.29 35.70
C ARG A 995 12.59 1.97 36.44
N SER A 996 11.74 1.96 37.48
CA SER A 996 11.55 0.79 38.36
C SER A 996 11.09 -0.44 37.58
N ILE A 997 10.11 -0.29 36.68
CA ILE A 997 9.62 -1.37 35.81
C ILE A 997 10.71 -1.87 34.86
N TYR A 998 11.47 -0.95 34.25
CA TYR A 998 12.58 -1.32 33.36
C TYR A 998 13.66 -2.12 34.10
N HIS A 999 14.04 -1.68 35.29
CA HIS A 999 15.02 -2.37 36.13
C HIS A 999 14.49 -3.71 36.66
N ALA A 1000 13.22 -3.78 37.08
CA ALA A 1000 12.59 -5.01 37.55
C ALA A 1000 12.52 -6.07 36.45
N LEU A 1001 12.13 -5.67 35.23
CA LEU A 1001 12.12 -6.57 34.08
C LEU A 1001 13.54 -7.05 33.73
N LYS A 1002 14.52 -6.15 33.73
CA LYS A 1002 15.93 -6.52 33.49
C LYS A 1002 16.49 -7.45 34.56
N ALA A 1003 16.09 -7.27 35.82
CA ALA A 1003 16.48 -8.17 36.91
C ALA A 1003 15.85 -9.56 36.76
N ALA A 1004 14.58 -9.64 36.37
CA ALA A 1004 13.91 -10.91 36.08
C ALA A 1004 14.54 -11.63 34.87
N GLU A 1005 14.80 -10.92 33.77
CA GLU A 1005 15.52 -11.46 32.60
C GLU A 1005 16.91 -11.98 32.99
N LYS A 1006 17.64 -11.22 33.82
CA LYS A 1006 18.95 -11.61 34.33
C LYS A 1006 18.88 -12.91 35.15
N MET A 1007 17.93 -13.01 36.09
CA MET A 1007 17.68 -14.22 36.88
C MET A 1007 17.38 -15.44 36.01
N ILE A 1008 16.60 -15.27 34.94
CA ILE A 1008 16.32 -16.33 33.98
C ILE A 1008 17.61 -16.74 33.25
N SER A 1009 18.40 -15.78 32.78
CA SER A 1009 19.62 -16.05 32.03
C SER A 1009 20.76 -16.66 32.86
N GLU A 1010 20.83 -16.33 34.15
CA GLU A 1010 21.89 -16.78 35.07
C GLU A 1010 21.50 -18.06 35.85
N CYS A 1011 20.28 -18.57 35.65
CA CYS A 1011 19.81 -19.79 36.29
C CYS A 1011 20.68 -20.99 35.86
N LYS A 1012 21.30 -21.67 36.83
CA LYS A 1012 22.07 -22.90 36.59
C LYS A 1012 21.13 -24.10 36.61
N GLY A 1013 21.00 -24.77 35.47
CA GLY A 1013 20.11 -25.94 35.30
C GLY A 1013 18.77 -25.59 34.63
N PRO A 1014 17.83 -26.55 34.54
CA PRO A 1014 16.49 -26.26 34.03
C PRO A 1014 15.79 -25.25 34.94
N GLN A 1015 15.04 -24.32 34.34
CA GLN A 1015 14.23 -23.36 35.09
C GLN A 1015 13.30 -24.12 36.05
N PRO A 1016 13.08 -23.62 37.28
CA PRO A 1016 12.15 -24.24 38.21
C PRO A 1016 10.77 -24.34 37.55
N ALA A 1017 10.19 -25.54 37.59
CA ALA A 1017 8.84 -25.73 37.10
C ALA A 1017 7.88 -24.84 37.91
N VAL A 1018 6.84 -24.32 37.25
CA VAL A 1018 5.81 -23.50 37.92
C VAL A 1018 5.32 -24.24 39.17
N PRO A 1019 5.28 -23.61 40.36
CA PRO A 1019 4.82 -24.26 41.58
C PRO A 1019 3.43 -24.88 41.40
N LEU A 1020 3.17 -26.07 41.97
CA LEU A 1020 1.92 -26.81 41.76
C LEU A 1020 0.66 -25.96 42.03
N HIS A 1021 0.67 -25.12 43.06
CA HIS A 1021 -0.44 -24.22 43.39
C HIS A 1021 -0.64 -23.04 42.41
N MET A 1022 0.34 -22.75 41.54
CA MET A 1022 0.24 -21.77 40.45
C MET A 1022 0.04 -22.44 39.08
N ARG A 1023 0.09 -23.77 39.00
CA ARG A 1023 -0.23 -24.49 37.77
C ARG A 1023 -1.73 -24.44 37.54
N HIS A 1024 -2.12 -24.45 36.28
CA HIS A 1024 -3.52 -24.55 35.92
C HIS A 1024 -4.06 -25.94 36.33
N ASN A 1025 -4.87 -25.99 37.39
CA ASN A 1025 -5.60 -27.19 37.77
C ASN A 1025 -6.89 -27.30 36.94
N SER A 1026 -6.98 -28.31 36.08
CA SER A 1026 -8.22 -28.69 35.40
C SER A 1026 -9.21 -29.45 36.30
N ALA A 1027 -8.94 -29.56 37.61
CA ALA A 1027 -9.72 -30.34 38.58
C ALA A 1027 -10.56 -29.52 39.57
N ASP A 1028 -10.37 -28.19 39.70
CA ASP A 1028 -11.09 -27.35 40.67
C ASP A 1028 -12.46 -26.84 40.17
N LYS A 1029 -13.20 -27.68 39.42
CA LYS A 1029 -14.59 -27.41 38.97
C LYS A 1029 -15.65 -28.25 39.70
N ALA A 1030 -15.30 -28.83 40.83
CA ALA A 1030 -16.25 -29.50 41.72
C ALA A 1030 -16.01 -29.08 43.18
N ILE A 1031 -16.54 -27.91 43.55
CA ILE A 1031 -17.21 -27.56 44.82
C ILE A 1031 -18.03 -26.30 44.54
#